data_AF-A0A498RCN9-F1
#
_entry.id   AF-A0A498RCN9-F1
#
_cell.length_a   1.000
_cell.length_b   1.000
_cell.length_c   1.000
_cell.angle_alpha   90.00
_cell.angle_beta   90.00
_cell.angle_gamma   90.00
#
_symmetry.space_group_name_H-M   'P 1'
#
loop_
_entity.id
_entity.type
_entity.pdbx_description
1 polymer ?
#
loop_
_entity_poly.entity_id
_entity_poly.type
_entity_poly.pdbx_seq_one_letter_code
_entity_poly.pdbx_strand_id
1 'polypeptide(L)'
;MSLLSTNRSADLQSVAAFTRSASCLGLAGDNKKLQTVLQTAAESGVFAAGSLNRQAVDAAANQLQRQGVLPLNIKEPGQVVNLLQAAQNLGLDKNCAELPAKLAAVNSLAEQFGLTTATAAQPAGSGQEMADPPYTGKAITWHKLQFSPYPFKDILKIDIAQAVNQHARLFISGILDETASQQQDYIQQTVQPTPVALKYLDSTGTVQCLFRGIVTNIRQQTIAGLKHLDIEALSFSHLLDIQQHSRSFQGHREPYRYIFDQVNSLARQSIPNLSGNVLFAQDSEAGQITGGLILQYRETDWEFLKRLASRFNLGLVPDITFDSPKIYFGLPPAQPANQDNQATDQTNQQTGPELNAADYQIRRSTGDCAVSSGNSRKQSGRTFTENDFTYCEARSFDILPLGQTVSFLNKTWYIGAIHTWMENGVITSTYTLGTQQGLMQDDLYNNKLPGISLHGTVKEVVKDQVRVHIFEIDNTWDDGATWFFPYTTVYSSPDGSGWYCMPEVGDNVRIYFPNNKEAESVAVSSINLTPSQRGRREDPNTKIISTVHGKQVVLTPGGIQIIASDGLWMNLSDAGGMTIKSNKQIKLEAQEDIHINSQTKILITGRQEIDLKQSGSNINMQDIIKMSGNQVKIQP
;
A
#
# COMPACT_ATOMS: atom_id res chain seq x y z
N MET A 1 28.44 49.76 -14.77
CA MET A 1 28.85 48.36 -14.52
C MET A 1 30.35 48.18 -14.19
N SER A 2 31.25 49.17 -14.32
CA SER A 2 32.69 48.99 -14.00
C SER A 2 33.10 49.35 -12.56
N LEU A 3 32.15 49.37 -11.61
CA LEU A 3 32.37 49.80 -10.21
C LEU A 3 32.38 48.64 -9.19
N LEU A 4 32.02 47.42 -9.60
CA LEU A 4 32.03 46.19 -8.80
C LEU A 4 33.09 45.23 -9.37
N SER A 5 33.56 44.29 -8.55
CA SER A 5 34.76 43.47 -8.85
C SER A 5 34.58 42.59 -10.10
N THR A 6 35.67 42.06 -10.66
CA THR A 6 35.64 41.32 -11.93
C THR A 6 34.99 39.93 -11.86
N ASN A 7 34.40 39.54 -10.72
CA ASN A 7 33.81 38.22 -10.50
C ASN A 7 32.29 38.28 -10.29
N ARG A 8 31.53 38.32 -11.39
CA ARG A 8 30.07 38.56 -11.44
C ARG A 8 29.21 37.68 -10.52
N SER A 9 29.61 36.44 -10.24
CA SER A 9 28.83 35.52 -9.39
C SER A 9 28.99 35.79 -7.89
N ALA A 10 30.20 36.19 -7.46
CA ALA A 10 30.48 36.57 -6.07
C ALA A 10 29.86 37.93 -5.71
N ASP A 11 29.80 38.85 -6.68
CA ASP A 11 29.18 40.15 -6.51
C ASP A 11 27.66 40.04 -6.31
N LEU A 12 26.97 39.13 -7.01
CA LEU A 12 25.51 38.99 -6.91
C LEU A 12 25.06 38.41 -5.55
N GLN A 13 25.82 37.45 -5.01
CA GLN A 13 25.58 36.92 -3.66
C GLN A 13 25.80 38.00 -2.59
N SER A 14 26.85 38.81 -2.75
CA SER A 14 27.17 39.90 -1.83
C SER A 14 26.13 41.03 -1.90
N VAL A 15 25.62 41.34 -3.10
CA VAL A 15 24.50 42.28 -3.31
C VAL A 15 23.23 41.75 -2.65
N ALA A 16 22.88 40.47 -2.85
CA ALA A 16 21.70 39.87 -2.22
C ALA A 16 21.80 39.87 -0.69
N ALA A 17 22.97 39.55 -0.12
CA ALA A 17 23.21 39.58 1.32
C ALA A 17 23.09 41.00 1.89
N PHE A 18 23.64 41.99 1.19
CA PHE A 18 23.57 43.40 1.56
C PHE A 18 22.12 43.92 1.51
N THR A 19 21.40 43.67 0.40
CA THR A 19 20.02 44.13 0.22
C THR A 19 19.06 43.48 1.23
N ARG A 20 19.24 42.18 1.53
CA ARG A 20 18.44 41.48 2.55
C ARG A 20 18.69 42.08 3.93
N SER A 21 19.96 42.27 4.31
CA SER A 21 20.33 42.82 5.62
C SER A 21 19.85 44.27 5.77
N ALA A 22 19.91 45.06 4.70
CA ALA A 22 19.37 46.42 4.65
C ALA A 22 17.84 46.41 4.82
N SER A 23 17.14 45.48 4.16
CA SER A 23 15.68 45.33 4.29
C SER A 23 15.25 44.96 5.71
N CYS A 24 15.96 44.04 6.37
CA CYS A 24 15.71 43.67 7.77
C CYS A 24 15.83 44.86 8.75
N LEU A 25 16.62 45.87 8.40
CA LEU A 25 16.82 47.07 9.19
C LEU A 25 15.95 48.25 8.74
N GLY A 26 15.07 48.06 7.75
CA GLY A 26 14.22 49.12 7.19
C GLY A 26 15.00 50.16 6.37
N LEU A 27 16.15 49.77 5.83
CA LEU A 27 17.09 50.62 5.08
C LEU A 27 17.09 50.35 3.56
N ALA A 28 16.35 49.34 3.09
CA ALA A 28 16.31 48.98 1.68
C ALA A 28 15.82 50.15 0.81
N GLY A 29 16.55 50.46 -0.26
CA GLY A 29 16.24 51.56 -1.17
C GLY A 29 16.55 52.96 -0.65
N ASP A 30 16.82 53.13 0.65
CA ASP A 30 17.16 54.43 1.25
C ASP A 30 18.67 54.65 1.27
N ASN A 31 19.21 55.07 0.13
CA ASN A 31 20.64 55.35 -0.04
C ASN A 31 21.19 56.38 0.96
N LYS A 32 20.36 57.34 1.41
CA LYS A 32 20.78 58.34 2.39
C LYS A 32 20.97 57.71 3.76
N LYS A 33 20.01 56.90 4.23
CA LYS A 33 20.16 56.17 5.50
C LYS A 33 21.28 55.14 5.45
N LEU A 34 21.42 54.38 4.36
CA LEU A 34 22.52 53.44 4.18
C LEU A 34 23.89 54.14 4.21
N GLN A 35 24.00 55.30 3.57
CA GLN A 35 25.21 56.12 3.66
C GLN A 35 25.50 56.56 5.09
N THR A 36 24.49 57.05 5.83
CA THR A 36 24.64 57.45 7.24
C THR A 36 25.09 56.28 8.11
N VAL A 37 24.54 55.07 7.90
CA VAL A 37 24.95 53.85 8.63
C VAL A 37 26.42 53.52 8.38
N LEU A 38 26.85 53.51 7.11
CA LEU A 38 28.22 53.15 6.74
C LEU A 38 29.24 54.20 7.20
N GLN A 39 28.88 55.49 7.13
CA GLN A 39 29.73 56.58 7.60
C GLN A 39 29.86 56.58 9.13
N THR A 40 28.75 56.40 9.86
CA THR A 40 28.77 56.30 11.33
C THR A 40 29.57 55.09 11.79
N ALA A 41 29.47 53.96 11.09
CA ALA A 41 30.28 52.77 11.36
C ALA A 41 31.78 53.03 11.10
N ALA A 42 32.12 53.74 10.02
CA ALA A 42 33.51 54.12 9.73
C ALA A 42 34.10 55.07 10.79
N GLU A 43 33.35 56.11 11.18
CA GLU A 43 33.75 57.07 12.21
C GLU A 43 33.87 56.44 13.60
N SER A 44 33.05 55.44 13.90
CA SER A 44 33.10 54.66 15.14
C SER A 44 34.25 53.62 15.16
N GLY A 45 35.03 53.51 14.09
CA GLY A 45 36.17 52.60 14.01
C GLY A 45 35.82 51.14 13.74
N VAL A 46 34.61 50.84 13.25
CA VAL A 46 34.16 49.46 12.97
C VAL A 46 35.07 48.73 11.98
N PHE A 47 35.62 49.45 10.98
CA PHE A 47 36.44 48.90 9.90
C PHE A 47 37.97 49.03 10.13
N ALA A 48 38.44 49.19 11.38
CA ALA A 48 39.83 49.57 11.65
C ALA A 48 40.90 48.47 11.42
N ALA A 49 40.55 47.17 11.44
CA ALA A 49 41.53 46.07 11.53
C ALA A 49 41.22 44.82 10.68
N GLY A 50 40.67 44.99 9.47
CA GLY A 50 40.40 43.86 8.54
C GLY A 50 39.24 42.95 8.93
N SER A 51 38.73 43.06 10.16
CA SER A 51 37.51 42.43 10.67
C SER A 51 36.67 43.45 11.45
N LEU A 52 35.37 43.21 11.59
CA LEU A 52 34.45 44.12 12.29
C LEU A 52 34.73 44.13 13.81
N ASN A 53 35.03 45.30 14.36
CA ASN A 53 35.14 45.48 15.81
C ASN A 53 33.74 45.49 16.45
N ARG A 54 33.36 44.41 17.14
CA ARG A 54 32.01 44.25 17.73
C ARG A 54 31.65 45.33 18.76
N GLN A 55 32.58 45.79 19.59
CA GLN A 55 32.32 46.86 20.56
C GLN A 55 32.03 48.19 19.85
N ALA A 56 32.69 48.45 18.71
CA ALA A 56 32.42 49.61 17.88
C ALA A 56 31.08 49.50 17.13
N VAL A 57 30.64 48.29 16.76
CA VAL A 57 29.33 48.05 16.13
C VAL A 57 28.21 48.40 17.09
N ASP A 58 28.31 47.99 18.36
CA ASP A 58 27.31 48.30 19.38
C ASP A 58 27.21 49.82 19.63
N ALA A 59 28.35 50.52 19.67
CA ALA A 59 28.38 51.97 19.81
C ALA A 59 27.71 52.67 18.60
N ALA A 60 28.06 52.24 17.38
CA ALA A 60 27.48 52.78 16.15
C ALA A 60 25.97 52.51 16.04
N ALA A 61 25.52 51.30 16.38
CA ALA A 61 24.11 50.92 16.36
C ALA A 61 23.29 51.78 17.34
N ASN A 62 23.79 51.94 18.58
CA ASN A 62 23.14 52.80 19.58
C ASN A 62 23.06 54.27 19.12
N GLN A 63 24.11 54.79 18.49
CA GLN A 63 24.11 56.14 17.93
C GLN A 63 23.07 56.29 16.80
N LEU A 64 23.02 55.33 15.87
CA LEU A 64 22.09 55.33 14.74
C LEU A 64 20.63 55.17 15.17
N GLN A 65 20.36 54.44 16.26
CA GLN A 65 19.03 54.36 16.87
C GLN A 65 18.60 55.69 17.50
N ARG A 66 19.51 56.38 18.20
CA ARG A 66 19.24 57.73 18.74
C ARG A 66 18.97 58.77 17.65
N GLN A 67 19.62 58.61 16.50
CA GLN A 67 19.42 59.46 15.31
C GLN A 67 18.18 59.08 14.49
N GLY A 68 17.43 58.03 14.86
CA GLY A 68 16.26 57.56 14.13
C GLY A 68 16.57 56.92 12.77
N VAL A 69 17.84 56.58 12.51
CA VAL A 69 18.28 55.90 11.27
C VAL A 69 18.01 54.40 11.35
N LEU A 70 18.20 53.81 12.53
CA LEU A 70 17.88 52.40 12.83
C LEU A 70 16.66 52.26 13.75
N PRO A 71 15.88 51.17 13.66
CA PRO A 71 14.76 50.91 14.57
C PRO A 71 15.20 50.77 16.04
N LEU A 72 14.40 51.29 16.98
CA LEU A 72 14.68 51.24 18.43
C LEU A 72 14.71 49.82 19.02
N ASN A 73 14.06 48.85 18.37
CA ASN A 73 13.92 47.46 18.82
C ASN A 73 14.64 46.45 17.93
N ILE A 74 15.91 46.70 17.57
CA ILE A 74 16.74 45.67 16.91
C ILE A 74 16.91 44.52 17.90
N LYS A 75 16.24 43.38 17.64
CA LYS A 75 16.16 42.24 18.56
C LYS A 75 17.51 41.55 18.79
N GLU A 76 18.51 41.75 17.92
CA GLU A 76 19.88 41.24 18.08
C GLU A 76 20.92 42.14 17.39
N PRO A 77 22.05 42.50 18.05
CA PRO A 77 23.17 43.24 17.44
C PRO A 77 23.74 42.59 16.16
N GLY A 78 23.51 41.28 15.97
CA GLY A 78 23.93 40.51 14.80
C GLY A 78 23.37 41.03 13.47
N GLN A 79 22.21 41.70 13.46
CA GLN A 79 21.62 42.23 12.22
C GLN A 79 22.44 43.40 11.63
N VAL A 80 22.96 44.28 12.48
CA VAL A 80 23.85 45.38 12.07
C VAL A 80 25.20 44.82 11.65
N VAL A 81 25.72 43.81 12.35
CA VAL A 81 26.95 43.10 11.98
C VAL A 81 26.83 42.49 10.57
N ASN A 82 25.71 41.84 10.25
CA ASN A 82 25.49 41.22 8.94
C ASN A 82 25.46 42.26 7.81
N LEU A 83 24.80 43.41 8.02
CA LEU A 83 24.79 44.50 7.06
C LEU A 83 26.21 45.04 6.82
N LEU A 84 26.96 45.31 7.89
CA LEU A 84 28.31 45.88 7.80
C LEU A 84 29.31 44.87 7.21
N GLN A 85 29.13 43.57 7.45
CA GLN A 85 29.94 42.51 6.84
C GLN A 85 29.66 42.38 5.34
N ALA A 86 28.38 42.42 4.94
CA ALA A 86 28.00 42.42 3.55
C ALA A 86 28.49 43.69 2.83
N ALA A 87 28.45 44.84 3.49
CA ALA A 87 29.01 46.09 2.98
C ALA A 87 30.53 45.98 2.76
N GLN A 88 31.25 45.41 3.71
CA GLN A 88 32.69 45.17 3.58
C GLN A 88 33.02 44.27 2.39
N ASN A 89 32.25 43.19 2.17
CA ASN A 89 32.42 42.28 1.05
C ASN A 89 32.18 42.97 -0.32
N LEU A 90 31.34 44.01 -0.35
CA LEU A 90 31.09 44.85 -1.53
C LEU A 90 32.11 46.00 -1.68
N GLY A 91 33.09 46.10 -0.77
CA GLY A 91 34.04 47.22 -0.74
C GLY A 91 33.38 48.57 -0.45
N LEU A 92 32.27 48.56 0.30
CA LEU A 92 31.57 49.72 0.85
C LEU A 92 32.07 50.01 2.28
N ASP A 93 33.38 50.12 2.44
CA ASP A 93 34.04 50.37 3.73
C ASP A 93 34.54 51.82 3.86
N LYS A 94 35.31 52.10 4.93
CA LYS A 94 35.87 53.42 5.26
C LYS A 94 36.73 54.06 4.16
N ASN A 95 37.23 53.30 3.19
CA ASN A 95 38.11 53.78 2.12
C ASN A 95 37.38 53.96 0.78
N CYS A 96 36.04 53.82 0.75
CA CYS A 96 35.27 53.91 -0.48
C CYS A 96 35.17 55.36 -0.99
N ALA A 97 36.07 55.76 -1.91
CA ALA A 97 36.16 57.10 -2.49
C ALA A 97 34.91 57.56 -3.28
N GLU A 98 33.97 56.65 -3.58
CA GLU A 98 32.71 56.92 -4.30
C GLU A 98 31.51 56.18 -3.68
N LEU A 99 31.37 56.23 -2.35
CA LEU A 99 30.33 55.50 -1.63
C LEU A 99 28.89 55.72 -2.19
N PRO A 100 28.46 56.95 -2.54
CA PRO A 100 27.14 57.17 -3.12
C PRO A 100 26.95 56.48 -4.49
N ALA A 101 27.97 56.51 -5.35
CA ALA A 101 27.90 55.91 -6.68
C ALA A 101 27.89 54.38 -6.61
N LYS A 102 28.65 53.79 -5.68
CA LYS A 102 28.63 52.33 -5.45
C LYS A 102 27.33 51.85 -4.81
N LEU A 103 26.76 52.58 -3.85
CA LEU A 103 25.45 52.26 -3.29
C LEU A 103 24.35 52.32 -4.36
N ALA A 104 24.37 53.33 -5.24
CA ALA A 104 23.47 53.42 -6.38
C ALA A 104 23.65 52.24 -7.35
N ALA A 105 24.89 51.82 -7.61
CA ALA A 105 25.16 50.64 -8.44
C ALA A 105 24.67 49.33 -7.81
N VAL A 106 24.84 49.16 -6.50
CA VAL A 106 24.34 48.00 -5.75
C VAL A 106 22.82 47.94 -5.77
N ASN A 107 22.14 49.07 -5.55
CA ASN A 107 20.67 49.11 -5.63
C ASN A 107 20.15 48.90 -7.05
N SER A 108 20.78 49.52 -8.07
CA SER A 108 20.40 49.30 -9.46
C SER A 108 20.57 47.82 -9.87
N LEU A 109 21.62 47.16 -9.38
CA LEU A 109 21.81 45.73 -9.59
C LEU A 109 20.78 44.91 -8.79
N ALA A 110 20.46 45.29 -7.56
CA ALA A 110 19.41 44.64 -6.78
C ALA A 110 18.04 44.75 -7.46
N GLU A 111 17.69 45.91 -8.03
CA GLU A 111 16.45 46.14 -8.80
C GLU A 111 16.42 45.29 -10.08
N GLN A 112 17.53 45.27 -10.84
CA GLN A 112 17.63 44.48 -12.08
C GLN A 112 17.40 42.98 -11.83
N PHE A 113 17.75 42.48 -10.64
CA PHE A 113 17.61 41.07 -10.27
C PHE A 113 16.43 40.80 -9.31
N GLY A 114 15.53 41.77 -9.12
CA GLY A 114 14.31 41.60 -8.33
C GLY A 114 14.54 41.40 -6.82
N LEU A 115 15.66 41.90 -6.29
CA LEU A 115 16.09 41.72 -4.89
C LEU A 115 15.58 42.82 -3.94
N THR A 116 14.90 43.86 -4.44
CA THR A 116 14.39 44.98 -3.64
C THR A 116 12.90 44.83 -3.30
N THR A 117 12.57 44.74 -2.00
CA THR A 117 11.19 44.85 -1.49
C THR A 117 10.84 46.32 -1.22
N ALA A 118 9.63 46.74 -1.60
CA ALA A 118 9.13 48.11 -1.52
C ALA A 118 9.15 48.71 -0.08
N THR A 119 9.40 50.02 -0.04
CA THR A 119 9.60 50.91 1.11
C THR A 119 8.43 51.05 2.08
N ALA A 120 8.79 51.32 3.35
CA ALA A 120 7.93 51.61 4.49
C ALA A 120 7.13 52.93 4.37
N ALA A 121 5.89 52.94 4.89
CA ALA A 121 5.12 54.14 5.19
C ALA A 121 5.01 54.32 6.72
N GLN A 122 5.14 55.56 7.20
CA GLN A 122 4.99 56.01 8.60
C GLN A 122 3.92 57.15 8.66
N PRO A 123 3.44 57.59 9.84
CA PRO A 123 2.09 57.30 10.35
C PRO A 123 1.15 58.51 10.44
N ALA A 124 -0.17 58.30 10.35
CA ALA A 124 -1.23 59.01 11.10
C ALA A 124 -2.63 58.61 10.59
N GLY A 125 -3.54 58.26 11.50
CA GLY A 125 -4.96 58.09 11.19
C GLY A 125 -5.59 56.92 11.94
N SER A 126 -6.23 57.22 13.06
CA SER A 126 -7.00 56.31 13.90
C SER A 126 -8.08 55.55 13.12
N GLY A 127 -8.10 54.21 13.29
CA GLY A 127 -9.26 53.35 13.09
C GLY A 127 -9.45 52.80 11.69
N GLN A 128 -8.84 51.64 11.40
CA GLN A 128 -9.37 50.61 10.47
C GLN A 128 -8.48 49.35 10.52
N GLU A 129 -9.10 48.20 10.28
CA GLU A 129 -8.59 46.83 10.42
C GLU A 129 -7.17 46.59 9.86
N MET A 130 -6.40 45.77 10.58
CA MET A 130 -5.09 45.25 10.14
C MET A 130 -5.23 44.55 8.78
N ALA A 131 -4.63 45.14 7.73
CA ALA A 131 -4.37 44.45 6.47
C ALA A 131 -3.03 43.71 6.58
N ASP A 132 -3.01 42.46 6.11
CA ASP A 132 -1.88 41.53 6.11
C ASP A 132 -0.62 42.09 5.41
N PRO A 133 0.60 41.69 5.83
CA PRO A 133 1.84 41.98 5.11
C PRO A 133 1.84 41.31 3.73
N PRO A 134 2.69 41.72 2.77
CA PRO A 134 2.64 41.25 1.39
C PRO A 134 3.26 39.86 1.26
N TYR A 135 2.55 38.85 1.77
CA TYR A 135 2.46 37.56 1.12
C TYR A 135 1.14 37.60 0.36
N THR A 136 1.18 37.80 -0.96
CA THR A 136 0.05 37.44 -1.80
C THR A 136 -0.06 35.92 -1.80
N GLY A 137 -0.62 35.35 -0.74
CA GLY A 137 -0.77 33.92 -0.52
C GLY A 137 -2.10 33.63 0.17
N LYS A 138 -2.71 32.50 -0.21
CA LYS A 138 -3.99 31.96 0.28
C LYS A 138 -3.91 31.47 1.74
N ALA A 139 -3.26 32.22 2.64
CA ALA A 139 -3.02 31.78 4.01
C ALA A 139 -4.35 31.60 4.79
N ILE A 140 -4.54 30.43 5.38
CA ILE A 140 -5.71 30.12 6.21
C ILE A 140 -5.35 30.44 7.65
N THR A 141 -6.04 31.45 8.21
CA THR A 141 -5.91 31.82 9.62
C THR A 141 -6.92 31.07 10.48
N TRP A 142 -6.58 30.88 11.76
CA TRP A 142 -7.36 30.05 12.69
C TRP A 142 -8.83 30.47 12.85
N HIS A 143 -9.13 31.77 12.74
CA HIS A 143 -10.51 32.29 12.82
C HIS A 143 -11.42 31.78 11.70
N LYS A 144 -10.85 31.31 10.58
CA LYS A 144 -11.59 30.77 9.45
C LYS A 144 -11.86 29.27 9.60
N LEU A 145 -11.30 28.63 10.63
CA LEU A 145 -11.41 27.20 10.86
C LEU A 145 -12.70 26.85 11.59
N GLN A 146 -13.29 25.74 11.20
CA GLN A 146 -14.51 25.21 11.80
C GLN A 146 -14.30 23.72 12.05
N PHE A 147 -14.51 23.31 13.30
CA PHE A 147 -14.45 21.91 13.68
C PHE A 147 -15.83 21.44 14.12
N SER A 148 -16.22 20.25 13.68
CA SER A 148 -17.50 19.63 14.02
C SER A 148 -17.30 18.15 14.35
N PRO A 149 -18.09 17.57 15.28
CA PRO A 149 -19.24 18.20 15.97
C PRO A 149 -18.87 19.00 17.22
N TYR A 150 -17.60 19.04 17.63
CA TYR A 150 -17.16 19.67 18.87
C TYR A 150 -16.97 21.19 18.68
N PRO A 151 -17.73 22.04 19.40
CA PRO A 151 -17.66 23.49 19.24
C PRO A 151 -16.47 24.06 20.01
N PHE A 152 -15.36 24.25 19.30
CA PHE A 152 -14.22 25.00 19.82
C PHE A 152 -14.50 26.50 19.73
N LYS A 153 -14.35 27.20 20.86
CA LYS A 153 -14.26 28.66 20.91
C LYS A 153 -12.94 29.12 20.29
N ASP A 154 -11.84 28.48 20.70
CA ASP A 154 -10.49 28.76 20.22
C ASP A 154 -9.80 27.43 19.85
N ILE A 155 -9.31 27.33 18.61
CA ILE A 155 -8.46 26.20 18.20
C ILE A 155 -7.02 26.59 18.52
N LEU A 156 -6.34 25.76 19.31
CA LEU A 156 -4.99 26.03 19.83
C LEU A 156 -3.89 25.30 19.06
N LYS A 157 -4.18 24.08 18.59
CA LYS A 157 -3.22 23.26 17.84
C LYS A 157 -3.93 22.40 16.81
N ILE A 158 -3.33 22.32 15.63
CA ILE A 158 -3.69 21.37 14.57
C ILE A 158 -2.40 20.71 14.10
N ASP A 159 -2.48 19.41 13.89
CA ASP A 159 -1.44 18.60 13.24
C ASP A 159 -2.15 17.55 12.37
N ILE A 160 -1.89 17.57 11.06
CA ILE A 160 -2.43 16.61 10.09
C ILE A 160 -1.26 15.97 9.36
N ALA A 161 -1.17 14.64 9.41
CA ALA A 161 -0.18 13.86 8.69
C ALA A 161 -0.87 13.00 7.62
N GLN A 162 -0.37 13.08 6.39
CA GLN A 162 -0.83 12.29 5.24
C GLN A 162 0.37 11.70 4.52
N ALA A 163 0.27 10.45 4.08
CA ALA A 163 1.27 9.83 3.22
C ALA A 163 0.65 8.71 2.39
N VAL A 164 1.25 8.42 1.24
CA VAL A 164 0.90 7.22 0.46
C VAL A 164 0.98 5.99 1.37
N ASN A 165 0.04 5.06 1.23
CA ASN A 165 -0.04 3.84 2.04
C ASN A 165 -0.30 4.06 3.55
N GLN A 166 -0.69 5.25 3.99
CA GLN A 166 -1.04 5.54 5.38
C GLN A 166 -2.45 6.12 5.47
N HIS A 167 -3.17 5.81 6.56
CA HIS A 167 -4.36 6.59 6.93
C HIS A 167 -3.93 7.99 7.37
N ALA A 168 -4.61 9.02 6.89
CA ALA A 168 -4.33 10.36 7.35
C ALA A 168 -4.75 10.51 8.81
N ARG A 169 -3.95 11.23 9.59
CA ARG A 169 -4.16 11.44 11.02
C ARG A 169 -4.36 12.91 11.29
N LEU A 170 -5.35 13.25 12.12
CA LEU A 170 -5.55 14.58 12.67
C LEU A 170 -5.35 14.52 14.18
N PHE A 171 -4.56 15.43 14.71
CA PHE A 171 -4.62 15.86 16.10
C PHE A 171 -5.12 17.31 16.12
N ILE A 172 -6.13 17.58 16.94
CA ILE A 172 -6.64 18.93 17.17
C ILE A 172 -6.87 19.16 18.67
N SER A 173 -6.45 20.32 19.15
CA SER A 173 -6.66 20.75 20.53
C SER A 173 -7.25 22.15 20.55
N GLY A 174 -8.21 22.39 21.43
CA GLY A 174 -8.88 23.68 21.54
C GLY A 174 -9.63 23.86 22.86
N ILE A 175 -10.11 25.08 23.07
CA ILE A 175 -10.95 25.45 24.21
C ILE A 175 -12.41 25.31 23.77
N LEU A 176 -13.20 24.54 24.52
CA LEU A 176 -14.63 24.37 24.24
C LEU A 176 -15.39 25.65 24.54
N ASP A 177 -16.42 25.93 23.75
CA ASP A 177 -17.39 26.96 24.10
C ASP A 177 -18.12 26.59 25.41
N GLU A 178 -18.02 27.44 26.42
CA GLU A 178 -18.64 27.24 27.74
C GLU A 178 -20.16 27.13 27.65
N THR A 179 -20.80 27.87 26.73
CA THR A 179 -22.26 27.87 26.59
C THR A 179 -22.77 26.54 26.00
N ALA A 180 -22.05 25.97 25.05
CA ALA A 180 -22.37 24.68 24.46
C ALA A 180 -21.97 23.49 25.36
N SER A 181 -20.82 23.60 26.03
CA SER A 181 -20.25 22.52 26.87
C SER A 181 -20.89 22.36 28.25
N GLN A 182 -21.77 23.26 28.67
CA GLN A 182 -22.61 23.09 29.87
C GLN A 182 -23.78 22.11 29.63
N GLN A 183 -24.15 21.85 28.38
CA GLN A 183 -25.32 21.05 28.01
C GLN A 183 -24.97 19.63 27.55
N GLN A 184 -23.69 19.34 27.27
CA GLN A 184 -23.25 18.06 26.70
C GLN A 184 -21.99 17.53 27.36
N ASP A 185 -21.94 16.21 27.56
CA ASP A 185 -20.74 15.47 27.93
C ASP A 185 -20.14 14.85 26.67
N TYR A 186 -19.17 15.55 26.07
CA TYR A 186 -18.53 15.10 24.83
C TYR A 186 -17.77 13.79 24.99
N ILE A 187 -17.24 13.48 26.17
CA ILE A 187 -16.55 12.21 26.40
C ILE A 187 -17.55 11.05 26.30
N GLN A 188 -18.68 11.16 27.01
CA GLN A 188 -19.69 10.09 27.04
C GLN A 188 -20.46 9.94 25.72
N GLN A 189 -20.61 11.02 24.97
CA GLN A 189 -21.34 11.01 23.68
C GLN A 189 -20.49 10.51 22.51
N THR A 190 -19.17 10.53 22.63
CA THR A 190 -18.26 10.05 21.58
C THR A 190 -18.20 8.54 21.59
N VAL A 191 -18.82 7.91 20.60
CA VAL A 191 -18.85 6.44 20.41
C VAL A 191 -18.22 6.05 19.08
N GLN A 192 -17.81 4.78 18.92
CA GLN A 192 -17.27 4.32 17.64
C GLN A 192 -18.39 3.96 16.65
N PRO A 193 -18.35 4.44 15.39
CA PRO A 193 -17.55 5.55 14.87
C PRO A 193 -18.23 6.91 15.10
N THR A 194 -17.49 7.92 15.56
CA THR A 194 -17.95 9.32 15.61
C THR A 194 -17.25 10.11 14.53
N PRO A 195 -17.96 10.61 13.49
CA PRO A 195 -17.36 11.36 12.41
C PRO A 195 -16.95 12.77 12.88
N VAL A 196 -15.84 13.27 12.34
CA VAL A 196 -15.35 14.64 12.53
C VAL A 196 -15.02 15.29 11.20
N ALA A 197 -15.13 16.62 11.16
CA ALA A 197 -14.67 17.41 10.04
C ALA A 197 -13.97 18.68 10.52
N LEU A 198 -12.80 18.94 9.96
CA LEU A 198 -12.10 20.22 10.02
C LEU A 198 -12.26 20.91 8.66
N LYS A 199 -12.89 22.08 8.69
CA LYS A 199 -13.23 22.89 7.51
C LYS A 199 -12.63 24.28 7.66
N TYR A 200 -12.57 25.01 6.56
CA TYR A 200 -12.17 26.42 6.55
C TYR A 200 -13.01 27.23 5.60
N LEU A 201 -13.13 28.53 5.86
CA LEU A 201 -13.66 29.50 4.90
C LEU A 201 -12.54 29.99 3.99
N ASP A 202 -12.68 29.81 2.68
CA ASP A 202 -11.73 30.34 1.71
C ASP A 202 -11.87 31.86 1.52
N SER A 203 -11.07 32.46 0.64
CA SER A 203 -11.11 33.90 0.37
C SER A 203 -12.43 34.37 -0.26
N THR A 204 -13.23 33.47 -0.81
CA THR A 204 -14.56 33.75 -1.37
C THR A 204 -15.68 33.60 -0.34
N GLY A 205 -15.37 33.15 0.88
CA GLY A 205 -16.34 32.82 1.91
C GLY A 205 -16.98 31.44 1.73
N THR A 206 -16.48 30.62 0.79
CA THR A 206 -16.98 29.26 0.57
C THR A 206 -16.34 28.32 1.59
N VAL A 207 -17.15 27.42 2.16
CA VAL A 207 -16.67 26.41 3.11
C VAL A 207 -15.96 25.29 2.34
N GLN A 208 -14.67 25.12 2.62
CA GLN A 208 -13.81 24.08 2.08
C GLN A 208 -13.43 23.07 3.17
N CYS A 209 -12.98 21.88 2.76
CA CYS A 209 -12.63 20.79 3.66
C CYS A 209 -11.11 20.67 3.80
N LEU A 210 -10.58 20.61 5.03
CA LEU A 210 -9.18 20.27 5.29
C LEU A 210 -9.01 18.82 5.71
N PHE A 211 -9.96 18.28 6.47
CA PHE A 211 -9.90 16.89 6.94
C PHE A 211 -11.29 16.38 7.31
N ARG A 212 -11.56 15.12 6.97
CA ARG A 212 -12.70 14.35 7.44
C ARG A 212 -12.26 12.95 7.84
N GLY A 213 -12.82 12.48 8.95
CA GLY A 213 -12.45 11.20 9.52
C GLY A 213 -13.32 10.79 10.70
N ILE A 214 -12.81 9.86 11.49
CA ILE A 214 -13.47 9.33 12.68
C ILE A 214 -12.57 9.51 13.90
N VAL A 215 -13.17 9.87 15.03
CA VAL A 215 -12.44 9.98 16.31
C VAL A 215 -11.89 8.61 16.71
N THR A 216 -10.61 8.59 17.07
CA THR A 216 -9.93 7.43 17.65
C THR A 216 -9.57 7.65 19.11
N ASN A 217 -9.39 8.91 19.52
CA ASN A 217 -9.12 9.26 20.90
C ASN A 217 -9.71 10.64 21.22
N ILE A 218 -10.21 10.80 22.44
CA ILE A 218 -10.76 12.05 22.94
C ILE A 218 -10.32 12.23 24.39
N ARG A 219 -9.85 13.44 24.72
CA ARG A 219 -9.40 13.77 26.07
C ARG A 219 -9.87 15.17 26.45
N GLN A 220 -10.55 15.29 27.59
CA GLN A 220 -10.93 16.57 28.15
C GLN A 220 -10.08 16.91 29.37
N GLN A 221 -9.71 18.19 29.51
CA GLN A 221 -9.00 18.72 30.67
C GLN A 221 -9.59 20.05 31.09
N THR A 222 -9.37 20.44 32.34
CA THR A 222 -9.67 21.80 32.81
C THR A 222 -8.38 22.47 33.25
N ILE A 223 -8.04 23.58 32.58
CA ILE A 223 -6.83 24.37 32.86
C ILE A 223 -7.29 25.80 33.13
N ALA A 224 -6.94 26.34 34.30
CA ALA A 224 -7.33 27.69 34.72
C ALA A 224 -8.84 27.99 34.59
N GLY A 225 -9.70 26.97 34.79
CA GLY A 225 -11.16 27.09 34.71
C GLY A 225 -11.75 26.86 33.31
N LEU A 226 -10.94 26.81 32.26
CA LEU A 226 -11.37 26.58 30.88
C LEU A 226 -11.34 25.08 30.53
N LYS A 227 -12.36 24.60 29.82
CA LYS A 227 -12.40 23.21 29.32
C LYS A 227 -11.62 23.10 28.00
N HIS A 228 -10.55 22.33 28.02
CA HIS A 228 -9.77 21.95 26.85
C HIS A 228 -10.20 20.58 26.35
N LEU A 229 -10.24 20.40 25.04
CA LEU A 229 -10.51 19.12 24.41
C LEU A 229 -9.42 18.81 23.37
N ASP A 230 -8.79 17.64 23.52
CA ASP A 230 -7.89 17.06 22.53
C ASP A 230 -8.62 15.93 21.79
N ILE A 231 -8.52 15.93 20.46
CA ILE A 231 -9.10 14.92 19.60
C ILE A 231 -8.01 14.36 18.70
N GLU A 232 -7.90 13.04 18.67
CA GLU A 232 -7.19 12.31 17.62
C GLU A 232 -8.23 11.66 16.70
N ALA A 233 -8.02 11.78 15.40
CA ALA A 233 -8.88 11.18 14.39
C ALA A 233 -8.06 10.58 13.25
N LEU A 234 -8.61 9.51 12.65
CA LEU A 234 -8.10 8.92 11.42
C LEU A 234 -9.07 9.19 10.27
N SER A 235 -8.56 9.40 9.05
CA SER A 235 -9.41 9.56 7.86
C SER A 235 -10.34 8.37 7.68
N PHE A 236 -11.46 8.57 6.98
CA PHE A 236 -12.46 7.52 6.76
C PHE A 236 -11.91 6.23 6.12
N SER A 237 -10.76 6.28 5.42
CA SER A 237 -10.05 5.08 4.94
C SER A 237 -9.76 4.06 6.05
N HIS A 238 -9.66 4.48 7.32
CA HIS A 238 -9.48 3.58 8.45
C HIS A 238 -10.64 2.60 8.63
N LEU A 239 -11.86 2.92 8.17
CA LEU A 239 -12.99 1.99 8.21
C LEU A 239 -12.73 0.70 7.41
N LEU A 240 -11.83 0.75 6.41
CA LEU A 240 -11.40 -0.41 5.63
C LEU A 240 -10.30 -1.23 6.34
N ASP A 241 -9.81 -0.78 7.48
CA ASP A 241 -8.70 -1.37 8.25
C ASP A 241 -9.11 -1.83 9.66
N ILE A 242 -10.42 -2.08 9.87
CA ILE A 242 -10.96 -2.52 11.17
C ILE A 242 -11.19 -4.04 11.17
N GLN A 243 -11.90 -4.57 10.18
CA GLN A 243 -12.28 -5.98 10.13
C GLN A 243 -11.37 -6.77 9.19
N GLN A 244 -10.86 -7.90 9.66
CA GLN A 244 -10.14 -8.84 8.82
C GLN A 244 -11.12 -9.75 8.07
N HIS A 245 -10.76 -10.08 6.83
CA HIS A 245 -11.50 -10.99 5.98
C HIS A 245 -10.61 -12.13 5.50
N SER A 246 -11.26 -13.25 5.20
CA SER A 246 -10.68 -14.38 4.50
C SER A 246 -11.60 -14.76 3.35
N ARG A 247 -11.11 -14.74 2.11
CA ARG A 247 -11.85 -15.10 0.89
C ARG A 247 -10.91 -15.40 -0.27
N SER A 248 -11.31 -16.27 -1.17
CA SER A 248 -10.54 -16.64 -2.36
C SER A 248 -11.10 -16.03 -3.64
N PHE A 249 -10.18 -15.65 -4.54
CA PHE A 249 -10.47 -15.20 -5.89
C PHE A 249 -9.75 -16.15 -6.85
N GLN A 250 -10.49 -17.17 -7.33
CA GLN A 250 -9.95 -18.26 -8.13
C GLN A 250 -10.11 -18.04 -9.65
N GLY A 251 -10.78 -16.96 -10.06
CA GLY A 251 -10.92 -16.56 -11.46
C GLY A 251 -9.63 -15.95 -12.02
N HIS A 252 -8.66 -16.77 -12.43
CA HIS A 252 -7.34 -16.28 -12.89
C HIS A 252 -7.38 -15.51 -14.24
N ARG A 253 -8.50 -15.57 -14.95
CA ARG A 253 -8.76 -14.82 -16.19
C ARG A 253 -9.65 -13.59 -15.97
N GLU A 254 -10.15 -13.41 -14.75
CA GLU A 254 -10.94 -12.23 -14.42
C GLU A 254 -10.04 -11.01 -14.28
N PRO A 255 -10.56 -9.81 -14.59
CA PRO A 255 -9.83 -8.57 -14.37
C PRO A 255 -9.78 -8.24 -12.86
N TYR A 256 -8.77 -7.47 -12.43
CA TYR A 256 -8.71 -6.94 -11.06
C TYR A 256 -9.96 -6.15 -10.66
N ARG A 257 -10.68 -5.56 -11.64
CA ARG A 257 -11.99 -4.94 -11.45
C ARG A 257 -12.97 -5.84 -10.72
N TYR A 258 -13.00 -7.14 -11.02
CA TYR A 258 -13.87 -8.08 -10.31
C TYR A 258 -13.60 -8.07 -8.79
N ILE A 259 -12.32 -8.11 -8.39
CA ILE A 259 -11.91 -8.05 -6.98
C ILE A 259 -12.29 -6.69 -6.37
N PHE A 260 -12.04 -5.61 -7.09
CA PHE A 260 -12.37 -4.25 -6.63
C PHE A 260 -13.88 -4.08 -6.41
N ASP A 261 -14.71 -4.66 -7.27
CA ASP A 261 -16.16 -4.65 -7.13
C ASP A 261 -16.62 -5.47 -5.92
N GLN A 262 -15.96 -6.60 -5.61
CA GLN A 262 -16.23 -7.37 -4.38
C GLN A 262 -15.86 -6.60 -3.11
N VAL A 263 -14.72 -5.87 -3.11
CA VAL A 263 -14.34 -4.99 -1.99
C VAL A 263 -15.35 -3.85 -1.84
N ASN A 264 -15.70 -3.18 -2.94
CA ASN A 264 -16.70 -2.10 -2.94
C ASN A 264 -18.09 -2.59 -2.46
N SER A 265 -18.50 -3.79 -2.87
CA SER A 265 -19.76 -4.40 -2.45
C SER A 265 -19.76 -4.69 -0.95
N LEU A 266 -18.69 -5.30 -0.43
CA LEU A 266 -18.55 -5.58 1.00
C LEU A 266 -18.49 -4.30 1.84
N ALA A 267 -17.81 -3.27 1.37
CA ALA A 267 -17.78 -1.97 2.02
C ALA A 267 -19.19 -1.36 2.15
N ARG A 268 -20.02 -1.44 1.10
CA ARG A 268 -21.43 -0.97 1.15
C ARG A 268 -22.30 -1.75 2.14
N GLN A 269 -21.98 -3.01 2.40
CA GLN A 269 -22.71 -3.84 3.36
C GLN A 269 -22.27 -3.58 4.80
N SER A 270 -20.98 -3.29 5.02
CA SER A 270 -20.37 -3.18 6.35
C SER A 270 -20.33 -1.74 6.88
N ILE A 271 -20.25 -0.73 6.01
CA ILE A 271 -20.15 0.68 6.40
C ILE A 271 -21.54 1.33 6.34
N PRO A 272 -22.10 1.80 7.46
CA PRO A 272 -23.41 2.43 7.49
C PRO A 272 -23.50 3.67 6.58
N ASN A 273 -24.62 3.80 5.88
CA ASN A 273 -24.95 4.95 5.01
C ASN A 273 -23.98 5.18 3.82
N LEU A 274 -23.18 4.19 3.44
CA LEU A 274 -22.30 4.30 2.27
C LEU A 274 -23.10 4.12 0.96
N SER A 275 -23.15 5.16 0.12
CA SER A 275 -23.92 5.17 -1.14
C SER A 275 -23.09 4.96 -2.42
N GLY A 276 -21.75 4.83 -2.32
CA GLY A 276 -20.87 4.74 -3.49
C GLY A 276 -19.68 3.80 -3.30
N ASN A 277 -18.81 3.72 -4.32
CA ASN A 277 -17.56 2.97 -4.25
C ASN A 277 -16.56 3.63 -3.29
N VAL A 278 -15.76 2.81 -2.61
CA VAL A 278 -14.67 3.27 -1.74
C VAL A 278 -13.34 3.25 -2.47
N LEU A 279 -13.18 2.35 -3.45
CA LEU A 279 -11.95 2.15 -4.21
C LEU A 279 -12.10 2.66 -5.66
N PHE A 280 -11.12 3.44 -6.10
CA PHE A 280 -11.02 3.98 -7.45
C PHE A 280 -9.67 3.59 -8.06
N ALA A 281 -9.68 2.94 -9.21
CA ALA A 281 -8.48 2.53 -9.95
C ALA A 281 -8.61 3.01 -11.39
N GLN A 282 -7.49 3.27 -12.08
CA GLN A 282 -7.55 3.56 -13.50
C GLN A 282 -7.81 2.26 -14.28
N ASP A 283 -8.31 2.39 -15.51
CA ASP A 283 -8.60 1.25 -16.38
C ASP A 283 -7.35 0.42 -16.69
N SER A 284 -6.17 1.06 -16.70
CA SER A 284 -4.88 0.40 -16.92
C SER A 284 -4.54 -0.63 -15.85
N GLU A 285 -4.97 -0.44 -14.59
CA GLU A 285 -4.77 -1.43 -13.52
C GLU A 285 -6.00 -2.31 -13.37
N ALA A 286 -7.20 -1.72 -13.33
CA ALA A 286 -8.44 -2.46 -13.10
C ALA A 286 -8.75 -3.47 -14.22
N GLY A 287 -8.35 -3.18 -15.45
CA GLY A 287 -8.59 -4.06 -16.61
C GLY A 287 -7.58 -5.20 -16.76
N GLN A 288 -6.49 -5.22 -16.00
CA GLN A 288 -5.50 -6.31 -16.09
C GLN A 288 -6.06 -7.61 -15.53
N ILE A 289 -5.72 -8.72 -16.17
CA ILE A 289 -6.07 -10.06 -15.69
C ILE A 289 -5.28 -10.39 -14.42
N THR A 290 -5.94 -11.05 -13.46
CA THR A 290 -5.33 -11.44 -12.18
C THR A 290 -4.17 -12.42 -12.36
N GLY A 291 -4.24 -13.29 -13.38
CA GLY A 291 -3.16 -14.19 -13.79
C GLY A 291 -2.91 -15.38 -12.86
N GLY A 292 -3.58 -15.44 -11.70
CA GLY A 292 -3.47 -16.56 -10.77
C GLY A 292 -4.42 -16.47 -9.59
N LEU A 293 -4.28 -17.41 -8.65
CA LEU A 293 -5.00 -17.40 -7.38
C LEU A 293 -4.66 -16.13 -6.60
N ILE A 294 -5.69 -15.44 -6.10
CA ILE A 294 -5.55 -14.36 -5.14
C ILE A 294 -6.33 -14.72 -3.90
N LEU A 295 -5.70 -14.60 -2.74
CA LEU A 295 -6.33 -14.87 -1.45
C LEU A 295 -6.24 -13.61 -0.60
N GLN A 296 -7.37 -13.11 -0.09
CA GLN A 296 -7.35 -12.25 1.08
C GLN A 296 -7.43 -13.20 2.28
N TYR A 297 -6.41 -13.27 3.12
CA TYR A 297 -6.40 -14.22 4.24
C TYR A 297 -6.00 -13.54 5.54
N ARG A 298 -6.96 -13.40 6.46
CA ARG A 298 -6.80 -12.66 7.72
C ARG A 298 -6.19 -11.28 7.48
N GLU A 299 -6.61 -10.61 6.42
CA GLU A 299 -6.21 -9.26 6.05
C GLU A 299 -7.44 -8.37 6.08
N THR A 300 -7.29 -7.13 6.54
CA THR A 300 -8.30 -6.11 6.31
C THR A 300 -8.40 -5.76 4.82
N ASP A 301 -9.46 -5.10 4.40
CA ASP A 301 -9.56 -4.65 3.00
C ASP A 301 -8.44 -3.64 2.66
N TRP A 302 -8.03 -2.82 3.62
CA TRP A 302 -6.88 -1.93 3.46
C TRP A 302 -5.55 -2.68 3.29
N GLU A 303 -5.23 -3.64 4.17
CA GLU A 303 -4.02 -4.47 4.05
C GLU A 303 -3.99 -5.21 2.72
N PHE A 304 -5.12 -5.81 2.34
CA PHE A 304 -5.29 -6.54 1.10
C PHE A 304 -5.08 -5.66 -0.13
N LEU A 305 -5.73 -4.49 -0.18
CA LEU A 305 -5.60 -3.57 -1.30
C LEU A 305 -4.21 -2.95 -1.40
N LYS A 306 -3.55 -2.64 -0.28
CA LYS A 306 -2.14 -2.20 -0.27
C LYS A 306 -1.25 -3.29 -0.87
N ARG A 307 -1.49 -4.54 -0.51
CA ARG A 307 -0.75 -5.67 -1.06
C ARG A 307 -1.01 -5.85 -2.55
N LEU A 308 -2.26 -5.73 -3.00
CA LEU A 308 -2.55 -5.78 -4.43
C LEU A 308 -1.91 -4.62 -5.19
N ALA A 309 -1.96 -3.40 -4.67
CA ALA A 309 -1.32 -2.22 -5.28
C ALA A 309 0.18 -2.41 -5.44
N SER A 310 0.83 -3.04 -4.46
CA SER A 310 2.27 -3.32 -4.53
C SER A 310 2.68 -4.19 -5.71
N ARG A 311 1.78 -5.06 -6.24
CA ARG A 311 2.05 -5.88 -7.44
C ARG A 311 2.22 -5.05 -8.71
N PHE A 312 1.69 -3.83 -8.70
CA PHE A 312 1.86 -2.82 -9.74
C PHE A 312 2.96 -1.81 -9.40
N ASN A 313 3.68 -2.04 -8.30
CA ASN A 313 4.55 -1.08 -7.62
C ASN A 313 3.84 0.24 -7.28
N LEU A 314 2.53 0.19 -7.03
CA LEU A 314 1.70 1.33 -6.63
C LEU A 314 1.43 1.29 -5.13
N GLY A 315 0.99 2.44 -4.60
CA GLY A 315 0.44 2.55 -3.24
C GLY A 315 -1.01 3.02 -3.26
N LEU A 316 -1.64 3.06 -2.09
CA LEU A 316 -2.97 3.62 -1.92
C LEU A 316 -2.89 5.09 -1.50
N VAL A 317 -3.76 5.92 -2.07
CA VAL A 317 -3.89 7.34 -1.71
C VAL A 317 -5.30 7.59 -1.15
N PRO A 318 -5.45 7.81 0.17
CA PRO A 318 -6.74 8.17 0.72
C PRO A 318 -7.08 9.63 0.43
N ASP A 319 -8.32 9.89 0.06
CA ASP A 319 -8.89 11.23 -0.02
C ASP A 319 -9.59 11.56 1.31
N ILE A 320 -9.17 12.67 1.92
CA ILE A 320 -9.63 13.11 3.24
C ILE A 320 -10.72 14.18 3.17
N THR A 321 -11.22 14.50 1.99
CA THR A 321 -12.22 15.57 1.79
C THR A 321 -13.65 15.04 1.79
N PHE A 322 -13.83 13.74 1.58
CA PHE A 322 -15.11 13.05 1.56
C PHE A 322 -15.61 12.65 2.96
N ASP A 323 -16.92 12.49 3.09
CA ASP A 323 -17.61 12.04 4.32
C ASP A 323 -17.68 10.51 4.47
N SER A 324 -17.01 9.79 3.58
CA SER A 324 -16.97 8.34 3.50
C SER A 324 -15.59 7.93 2.95
N PRO A 325 -15.15 6.66 3.14
CA PRO A 325 -13.86 6.25 2.62
C PRO A 325 -13.81 6.38 1.09
N LYS A 326 -12.79 7.08 0.62
CA LYS A 326 -12.40 7.15 -0.78
C LYS A 326 -10.89 6.94 -0.85
N ILE A 327 -10.48 5.92 -1.59
CA ILE A 327 -9.08 5.56 -1.77
C ILE A 327 -8.80 5.34 -3.26
N TYR A 328 -7.70 5.89 -3.74
CA TYR A 328 -7.19 5.62 -5.07
C TYR A 328 -6.20 4.45 -5.02
N PHE A 329 -6.34 3.52 -5.96
CA PHE A 329 -5.40 2.45 -6.24
C PHE A 329 -4.33 3.00 -7.18
N GLY A 330 -3.21 3.44 -6.62
CA GLY A 330 -2.25 4.31 -7.30
C GLY A 330 -2.54 5.78 -7.07
N LEU A 331 -1.91 6.62 -7.90
CA LEU A 331 -2.07 8.06 -7.83
C LEU A 331 -3.43 8.49 -8.39
N PRO A 332 -4.06 9.53 -7.82
CA PRO A 332 -5.30 10.08 -8.36
C PRO A 332 -5.09 10.55 -9.81
N PRO A 333 -6.14 10.52 -10.65
CA PRO A 333 -6.05 11.04 -12.00
C PRO A 333 -5.68 12.53 -11.98
N ALA A 334 -4.92 12.97 -12.97
CA ALA A 334 -4.59 14.39 -13.10
C ALA A 334 -5.88 15.21 -13.19
N GLN A 335 -6.01 16.23 -12.33
CA GLN A 335 -7.12 17.16 -12.45
C GLN A 335 -7.03 17.87 -13.80
N PRO A 336 -8.14 18.00 -14.56
CA PRO A 336 -8.13 18.81 -15.77
C PRO A 336 -7.71 20.23 -15.38
N ALA A 337 -6.77 20.80 -16.13
CA ALA A 337 -6.39 22.20 -15.96
C ALA A 337 -7.67 23.03 -16.04
N ASN A 338 -7.86 23.94 -15.08
CA ASN A 338 -8.99 24.86 -15.06
C ASN A 338 -9.17 25.45 -16.48
N GLN A 339 -10.39 25.34 -17.02
CA GLN A 339 -10.74 25.76 -18.39
C GLN A 339 -10.64 27.28 -18.63
N ASP A 340 -10.05 28.04 -17.72
CA ASP A 340 -9.85 29.48 -17.82
C ASP A 340 -8.54 29.88 -18.52
N ASN A 341 -7.61 28.94 -18.74
CA ASN A 341 -6.42 29.20 -19.54
C ASN A 341 -6.70 28.86 -21.01
N GLN A 342 -7.12 29.88 -21.77
CA GLN A 342 -7.21 29.81 -23.22
C GLN A 342 -5.87 29.33 -23.81
N ALA A 343 -6.01 28.31 -24.65
CA ALA A 343 -4.95 27.58 -25.29
C ALA A 343 -3.97 28.49 -26.05
N THR A 344 -2.68 28.35 -25.73
CA THR A 344 -1.61 28.43 -26.74
C THR A 344 -0.59 27.32 -26.46
N ASP A 345 -0.23 26.63 -27.53
CA ASP A 345 0.82 25.62 -27.69
C ASP A 345 0.58 24.17 -27.21
N GLN A 346 0.41 23.30 -28.22
CA GLN A 346 0.28 21.85 -28.17
C GLN A 346 1.64 21.15 -27.90
N THR A 347 2.33 21.53 -26.82
CA THR A 347 3.45 20.75 -26.26
C THR A 347 3.38 20.59 -24.73
N ASN A 348 2.28 21.04 -24.11
CA ASN A 348 2.16 21.05 -22.65
C ASN A 348 2.06 19.62 -22.09
N GLN A 349 3.20 19.10 -21.64
CA GLN A 349 3.24 18.13 -20.54
C GLN A 349 2.27 18.65 -19.47
N GLN A 350 1.35 17.80 -19.03
CA GLN A 350 0.31 18.14 -18.08
C GLN A 350 0.97 18.49 -16.73
N THR A 351 1.44 19.73 -16.59
CA THR A 351 2.02 20.24 -15.37
C THR A 351 0.86 20.54 -14.42
N GLY A 352 0.95 20.01 -13.20
CA GLY A 352 0.01 20.39 -12.15
C GLY A 352 0.14 21.87 -11.78
N PRO A 353 -0.65 22.37 -10.81
CA PRO A 353 -0.52 23.74 -10.35
C PRO A 353 0.92 24.03 -9.88
N GLU A 354 1.37 25.27 -10.09
CA GLU A 354 2.65 25.74 -9.56
C GLU A 354 2.57 25.82 -8.04
N LEU A 355 3.51 25.18 -7.35
CA LEU A 355 3.61 25.19 -5.89
C LEU A 355 4.28 26.48 -5.43
N ASN A 356 3.58 27.28 -4.62
CA ASN A 356 4.13 28.50 -4.07
C ASN A 356 4.91 28.21 -2.77
N ALA A 357 6.21 27.93 -2.88
CA ALA A 357 7.08 27.67 -1.75
C ALA A 357 8.39 28.48 -1.84
N ALA A 358 8.71 29.24 -0.79
CA ALA A 358 9.97 29.97 -0.67
C ALA A 358 11.03 29.17 0.11
N ASP A 359 10.60 28.39 1.10
CA ASP A 359 11.46 27.55 1.93
C ASP A 359 11.36 26.09 1.47
N TYR A 360 12.49 25.52 1.06
CA TYR A 360 12.55 24.11 0.66
C TYR A 360 13.94 23.50 0.92
N GLN A 361 13.97 22.17 1.02
CA GLN A 361 15.19 21.38 1.07
C GLN A 361 15.11 20.21 0.08
N ILE A 362 16.24 19.84 -0.50
CA ILE A 362 16.35 18.70 -1.42
C ILE A 362 17.24 17.66 -0.77
N ARG A 363 16.76 16.43 -0.67
CA ARG A 363 17.52 15.28 -0.14
C ARG A 363 17.53 14.14 -1.14
N ARG A 364 18.55 13.29 -1.07
CA ARG A 364 18.65 12.06 -1.85
C ARG A 364 18.87 10.87 -0.92
N SER A 365 18.10 9.80 -1.11
CA SER A 365 18.28 8.54 -0.40
C SER A 365 19.15 7.58 -1.20
N THR A 366 20.46 7.65 -1.01
CA THR A 366 21.41 6.75 -1.72
C THR A 366 21.32 5.30 -1.23
N GLY A 367 20.95 5.09 0.04
CA GLY A 367 20.71 3.76 0.60
C GLY A 367 19.53 3.06 -0.06
N ASP A 368 18.36 3.70 -0.12
CA ASP A 368 17.16 3.12 -0.74
C ASP A 368 17.37 2.85 -2.24
N CYS A 369 18.13 3.72 -2.92
CA CYS A 369 18.54 3.51 -4.30
C CYS A 369 19.42 2.26 -4.46
N ALA A 370 20.40 2.05 -3.57
CA ALA A 370 21.27 0.88 -3.60
C ALA A 370 20.48 -0.41 -3.34
N VAL A 371 19.54 -0.39 -2.38
CA VAL A 371 18.67 -1.54 -2.11
C VAL A 371 17.79 -1.86 -3.32
N SER A 372 17.14 -0.86 -3.90
CA SER A 372 16.21 -1.05 -5.02
C SER A 372 16.89 -1.45 -6.33
N SER A 373 18.14 -1.00 -6.55
CA SER A 373 18.94 -1.40 -7.71
C SER A 373 19.56 -2.79 -7.57
N GLY A 374 19.98 -3.18 -6.35
CA GLY A 374 20.50 -4.52 -6.06
C GLY A 374 19.42 -5.59 -5.94
N ASN A 375 18.25 -5.25 -5.39
CA ASN A 375 17.10 -6.10 -5.26
C ASN A 375 16.01 -5.58 -6.21
N SER A 376 16.08 -5.96 -7.48
CA SER A 376 15.10 -5.47 -8.48
C SER A 376 13.68 -5.65 -7.95
N ARG A 377 12.84 -4.61 -8.01
CA ARG A 377 11.38 -4.75 -7.91
C ARG A 377 10.93 -5.54 -9.13
N LYS A 378 10.93 -6.88 -9.01
CA LYS A 378 10.97 -7.82 -10.15
C LYS A 378 9.72 -7.75 -11.04
N GLN A 379 8.62 -7.16 -10.57
CA GLN A 379 7.32 -7.25 -11.24
C GLN A 379 7.06 -6.17 -12.30
N SER A 380 7.71 -4.99 -12.25
CA SER A 380 7.41 -3.91 -13.23
C SER A 380 8.37 -3.82 -14.42
N GLY A 381 9.52 -4.49 -14.38
CA GLY A 381 10.57 -4.34 -15.41
C GLY A 381 11.11 -2.90 -15.53
N ARG A 382 10.85 -2.03 -14.55
CA ARG A 382 11.28 -0.63 -14.55
C ARG A 382 12.65 -0.49 -13.89
N THR A 383 13.53 0.25 -14.57
CA THR A 383 14.84 0.62 -14.05
C THR A 383 14.72 1.93 -13.27
N PHE A 384 15.19 1.94 -12.03
CA PHE A 384 15.28 3.14 -11.22
C PHE A 384 16.58 3.88 -11.46
N THR A 385 16.53 5.21 -11.33
CA THR A 385 17.70 6.09 -11.36
C THR A 385 17.89 6.75 -10.00
N GLU A 386 19.06 7.32 -9.73
CA GLU A 386 19.27 8.10 -8.50
C GLU A 386 18.31 9.29 -8.35
N ASN A 387 17.79 9.81 -9.47
CA ASN A 387 16.83 10.90 -9.46
C ASN A 387 15.48 10.47 -8.86
N ASP A 388 15.12 9.19 -8.96
CA ASP A 388 13.88 8.67 -8.38
C ASP A 388 13.93 8.60 -6.85
N PHE A 389 15.13 8.63 -6.28
CA PHE A 389 15.35 8.71 -4.83
C PHE A 389 15.73 10.11 -4.37
N THR A 390 15.51 11.12 -5.21
CA THR A 390 15.68 12.54 -4.87
C THR A 390 14.32 13.13 -4.51
N TYR A 391 14.20 13.64 -3.29
CA TYR A 391 12.97 14.19 -2.75
C TYR A 391 13.16 15.68 -2.43
N CYS A 392 12.13 16.47 -2.71
CA CYS A 392 12.09 17.87 -2.31
C CYS A 392 11.05 18.05 -1.20
N GLU A 393 11.44 18.64 -0.08
CA GLU A 393 10.54 19.00 1.00
C GLU A 393 10.32 20.51 0.95
N ALA A 394 9.11 20.93 0.58
CA ALA A 394 8.77 22.32 0.33
C ALA A 394 7.69 22.79 1.31
N ARG A 395 7.93 23.93 1.97
CA ARG A 395 6.97 24.56 2.88
C ARG A 395 6.11 25.57 2.13
N SER A 396 4.80 25.48 2.28
CA SER A 396 3.84 26.33 1.58
C SER A 396 2.56 26.55 2.40
N PHE A 397 1.84 27.62 2.06
CA PHE A 397 0.48 27.90 2.53
C PHE A 397 -0.59 27.38 1.56
N ASP A 398 -0.19 26.85 0.39
CA ASP A 398 -1.11 26.21 -0.53
C ASP A 398 -1.71 24.95 0.11
N ILE A 399 -2.95 24.64 -0.22
CA ILE A 399 -3.66 23.41 0.18
C ILE A 399 -3.80 22.53 -1.04
N LEU A 400 -3.02 21.46 -1.09
CA LEU A 400 -2.95 20.53 -2.21
C LEU A 400 -3.18 19.09 -1.72
N PRO A 401 -4.03 18.29 -2.38
CA PRO A 401 -4.25 16.89 -2.01
C PRO A 401 -3.04 15.98 -2.22
N LEU A 402 -2.99 14.91 -1.41
CA LEU A 402 -1.99 13.85 -1.52
C LEU A 402 -2.07 13.17 -2.90
N GLY A 403 -0.92 12.82 -3.48
CA GLY A 403 -0.81 12.16 -4.78
C GLY A 403 -1.01 13.07 -5.99
N GLN A 404 -1.37 14.34 -5.80
CA GLN A 404 -1.49 15.30 -6.89
C GLN A 404 -0.13 15.60 -7.54
N THR A 405 -0.14 15.78 -8.85
CA THR A 405 0.98 16.31 -9.62
C THR A 405 1.09 17.82 -9.41
N VAL A 406 2.30 18.36 -9.25
CA VAL A 406 2.58 19.80 -9.11
C VAL A 406 3.79 20.22 -9.93
N SER A 407 3.87 21.50 -10.29
CA SER A 407 5.07 22.11 -10.85
C SER A 407 5.84 22.86 -9.75
N PHE A 408 7.14 22.60 -9.62
CA PHE A 408 8.01 23.31 -8.69
C PHE A 408 9.47 23.24 -9.18
N LEU A 409 10.17 24.39 -9.16
CA LEU A 409 11.54 24.53 -9.68
C LEU A 409 11.67 24.06 -11.15
N ASN A 410 10.69 24.41 -11.98
CA ASN A 410 10.58 24.00 -13.39
C ASN A 410 10.62 22.47 -13.59
N LYS A 411 10.15 21.70 -12.60
CA LYS A 411 10.04 20.24 -12.65
C LYS A 411 8.64 19.80 -12.25
N THR A 412 8.20 18.70 -12.85
CA THR A 412 6.96 18.03 -12.46
C THR A 412 7.25 17.08 -11.29
N TRP A 413 6.48 17.21 -10.23
CA TRP A 413 6.58 16.41 -9.01
C TRP A 413 5.24 15.78 -8.65
N TYR A 414 5.28 14.75 -7.81
CA TYR A 414 4.11 14.15 -7.17
C TYR A 414 4.22 14.29 -5.65
N ILE A 415 3.10 14.64 -5.01
CA ILE A 415 3.03 14.78 -3.56
C ILE A 415 2.92 13.39 -2.91
N GLY A 416 4.01 12.91 -2.28
CA GLY A 416 4.08 11.61 -1.61
C GLY A 416 3.70 11.64 -0.13
N ALA A 417 3.86 12.80 0.53
CA ALA A 417 3.44 13.03 1.90
C ALA A 417 3.15 14.51 2.15
N ILE A 418 2.28 14.79 3.13
CA ILE A 418 1.89 16.13 3.57
C ILE A 418 1.90 16.13 5.09
N HIS A 419 2.57 17.09 5.69
CA HIS A 419 2.43 17.41 7.10
C HIS A 419 1.92 18.84 7.22
N THR A 420 0.71 19.01 7.74
CA THR A 420 0.06 20.30 7.92
C THR A 420 -0.06 20.60 9.40
N TRP A 421 0.38 21.76 9.84
CA TRP A 421 0.25 22.20 11.23
C TRP A 421 -0.18 23.66 11.31
N MET A 422 -0.61 24.07 12.50
CA MET A 422 -0.88 25.48 12.79
C MET A 422 0.29 26.09 13.55
N GLU A 423 0.87 27.17 13.01
CA GLU A 423 1.95 27.93 13.64
C GLU A 423 1.57 29.41 13.67
N ASN A 424 1.66 30.04 14.84
CA ASN A 424 1.27 31.44 15.06
C ASN A 424 -0.14 31.79 14.51
N GLY A 425 -1.08 30.83 14.57
CA GLY A 425 -2.45 31.02 14.10
C GLY A 425 -2.66 30.90 12.58
N VAL A 426 -1.64 30.44 11.83
CA VAL A 426 -1.69 30.23 10.38
C VAL A 426 -1.45 28.75 10.06
N ILE A 427 -2.29 28.18 9.18
CA ILE A 427 -2.09 26.82 8.67
C ILE A 427 -0.95 26.80 7.67
N THR A 428 0.03 25.94 7.92
CA THR A 428 1.24 25.75 7.10
C THR A 428 1.39 24.27 6.78
N SER A 429 1.86 23.96 5.57
CA SER A 429 2.11 22.59 5.15
C SER A 429 3.55 22.41 4.67
N THR A 430 4.15 21.26 4.98
CA THR A 430 5.32 20.74 4.29
C THR A 430 4.92 19.58 3.40
N TYR A 431 5.28 19.70 2.13
CA TYR A 431 5.05 18.70 1.09
C TYR A 431 6.34 17.92 0.82
N THR A 432 6.27 16.58 0.86
CA THR A 432 7.34 15.72 0.36
C THR A 432 7.04 15.37 -1.09
N LEU A 433 7.85 15.92 -1.99
CA LEU A 433 7.75 15.79 -3.44
C LEU A 433 8.72 14.72 -3.94
N GLY A 434 8.25 13.84 -4.83
CA GLY A 434 9.07 12.81 -5.49
C GLY A 434 8.70 12.65 -6.97
N THR A 435 9.52 11.89 -7.71
CA THR A 435 9.13 11.43 -9.05
C THR A 435 8.04 10.36 -8.94
N GLN A 436 7.32 10.08 -10.03
CA GLN A 436 6.31 9.01 -10.02
C GLN A 436 6.94 7.65 -9.62
N GLN A 437 8.13 7.36 -10.13
CA GLN A 437 8.91 6.17 -9.80
C GLN A 437 9.40 6.20 -8.35
N GLY A 438 9.77 7.36 -7.83
CA GLY A 438 10.19 7.55 -6.44
C GLY A 438 9.11 7.28 -5.40
N LEU A 439 7.84 7.29 -5.80
CA LEU A 439 6.69 6.92 -4.97
C LEU A 439 6.28 5.44 -5.11
N MET A 440 6.96 4.67 -5.97
CA MET A 440 6.65 3.26 -6.16
C MET A 440 6.94 2.45 -4.90
N GLN A 441 6.13 1.41 -4.70
CA GLN A 441 6.16 0.55 -3.52
C GLN A 441 6.83 -0.80 -3.82
N ASP A 442 7.47 -1.38 -2.80
CA ASP A 442 8.00 -2.74 -2.86
C ASP A 442 6.88 -3.76 -2.83
N ASP A 443 7.11 -4.93 -3.45
CA ASP A 443 6.16 -6.04 -3.45
C ASP A 443 5.88 -6.50 -2.01
N LEU A 444 4.59 -6.53 -1.67
CA LEU A 444 4.10 -7.01 -0.38
C LEU A 444 3.51 -8.41 -0.55
N TYR A 445 3.64 -9.22 0.50
CA TYR A 445 3.12 -10.57 0.54
C TYR A 445 2.34 -10.80 1.84
N ASN A 446 1.38 -11.72 1.78
CA ASN A 446 0.68 -12.14 2.98
C ASN A 446 1.53 -13.18 3.72
N ASN A 447 2.29 -12.71 4.73
CA ASN A 447 3.19 -13.53 5.53
C ASN A 447 2.46 -14.46 6.52
N LYS A 448 1.12 -14.45 6.54
CA LYS A 448 0.29 -15.37 7.34
C LYS A 448 -0.04 -16.66 6.59
N LEU A 449 0.30 -16.75 5.29
CA LEU A 449 0.06 -17.93 4.44
C LEU A 449 1.07 -19.08 4.61
N PRO A 450 2.39 -18.85 4.73
CA PRO A 450 3.36 -19.94 4.76
C PRO A 450 3.04 -20.98 5.85
N GLY A 451 2.92 -22.24 5.45
CA GLY A 451 2.72 -23.38 6.33
C GLY A 451 1.26 -23.69 6.68
N ILE A 452 0.29 -22.87 6.25
CA ILE A 452 -1.12 -23.15 6.55
C ILE A 452 -1.72 -24.16 5.56
N SER A 453 -2.81 -24.79 6.00
CA SER A 453 -3.69 -25.59 5.15
C SER A 453 -5.13 -25.13 5.32
N LEU A 454 -5.84 -24.88 4.23
CA LEU A 454 -7.25 -24.52 4.25
C LEU A 454 -8.11 -25.68 3.76
N HIS A 455 -9.21 -25.96 4.44
CA HIS A 455 -10.12 -27.02 4.06
C HIS A 455 -10.97 -26.64 2.86
N GLY A 456 -11.15 -27.59 1.95
CA GLY A 456 -11.98 -27.40 0.79
C GLY A 456 -12.58 -28.69 0.26
N THR A 457 -13.56 -28.55 -0.64
CA THR A 457 -14.25 -29.66 -1.30
C THR A 457 -13.94 -29.65 -2.79
N VAL A 458 -13.59 -30.82 -3.33
CA VAL A 458 -13.29 -31.00 -4.75
C VAL A 458 -14.55 -30.79 -5.58
N LYS A 459 -14.46 -29.90 -6.57
CA LYS A 459 -15.54 -29.57 -7.53
C LYS A 459 -15.31 -30.17 -8.90
N GLU A 460 -14.05 -30.29 -9.30
CA GLU A 460 -13.66 -30.82 -10.61
C GLU A 460 -12.29 -31.49 -10.49
N VAL A 461 -12.08 -32.57 -11.25
CA VAL A 461 -10.83 -33.31 -11.32
C VAL A 461 -10.43 -33.43 -12.79
N VAL A 462 -9.25 -32.93 -13.14
CA VAL A 462 -8.70 -33.04 -14.50
C VAL A 462 -7.24 -33.47 -14.39
N LYS A 463 -6.93 -34.66 -14.91
CA LYS A 463 -5.60 -35.28 -14.78
C LYS A 463 -5.15 -35.27 -13.30
N ASP A 464 -4.01 -34.65 -13.01
CA ASP A 464 -3.36 -34.51 -11.72
C ASP A 464 -3.75 -33.24 -10.96
N GLN A 465 -4.82 -32.56 -11.38
CA GLN A 465 -5.25 -31.28 -10.81
C GLN A 465 -6.71 -31.30 -10.40
N VAL A 466 -7.04 -30.44 -9.44
CA VAL A 466 -8.40 -30.30 -8.89
C VAL A 466 -8.82 -28.84 -8.79
N ARG A 467 -10.10 -28.55 -9.03
CA ARG A 467 -10.71 -27.30 -8.58
C ARG A 467 -11.37 -27.53 -7.24
N VAL A 468 -11.18 -26.59 -6.32
CA VAL A 468 -11.55 -26.77 -4.92
C VAL A 468 -12.32 -25.56 -4.41
N HIS A 469 -13.52 -25.80 -3.88
CA HIS A 469 -14.22 -24.83 -3.07
C HIS A 469 -13.57 -24.78 -1.69
N ILE A 470 -12.87 -23.69 -1.37
CA ILE A 470 -12.21 -23.52 -0.08
C ILE A 470 -13.25 -23.05 0.96
N PHE A 471 -14.15 -23.96 1.34
CA PHE A 471 -15.30 -23.66 2.20
C PHE A 471 -14.93 -23.11 3.58
N GLU A 472 -13.68 -23.25 4.01
CA GLU A 472 -13.20 -22.64 5.26
C GLU A 472 -13.22 -21.10 5.22
N ILE A 473 -13.07 -20.51 4.02
CA ILE A 473 -13.01 -19.05 3.84
C ILE A 473 -14.06 -18.53 2.85
N ASP A 474 -14.64 -19.38 2.02
CA ASP A 474 -15.68 -19.00 1.07
C ASP A 474 -17.02 -19.64 1.44
N ASN A 475 -18.02 -18.80 1.79
CA ASN A 475 -19.36 -19.28 2.17
C ASN A 475 -20.07 -20.04 1.04
N THR A 476 -19.81 -19.65 -0.22
CA THR A 476 -20.43 -20.23 -1.41
C THR A 476 -19.36 -20.55 -2.45
N TRP A 477 -19.64 -21.56 -3.28
CA TRP A 477 -18.82 -21.81 -4.46
C TRP A 477 -19.04 -20.71 -5.50
N ASP A 478 -17.95 -20.25 -6.11
CA ASP A 478 -17.98 -19.34 -7.26
C ASP A 478 -17.90 -20.16 -8.56
N ASP A 479 -18.97 -20.16 -9.35
CA ASP A 479 -19.00 -20.86 -10.65
C ASP A 479 -18.00 -20.27 -11.67
N GLY A 480 -17.50 -19.05 -11.44
CA GLY A 480 -16.41 -18.43 -12.20
C GLY A 480 -15.01 -18.92 -11.80
N ALA A 481 -14.88 -19.78 -10.78
CA ALA A 481 -13.61 -20.30 -10.33
C ALA A 481 -12.95 -21.21 -11.39
N THR A 482 -11.77 -20.78 -11.86
CA THR A 482 -11.03 -21.45 -12.94
C THR A 482 -9.64 -21.92 -12.51
N TRP A 483 -9.24 -21.65 -11.26
CA TRP A 483 -7.95 -22.07 -10.73
C TRP A 483 -7.92 -23.57 -10.44
N PHE A 484 -6.87 -24.22 -10.92
CA PHE A 484 -6.59 -25.62 -10.64
C PHE A 484 -5.42 -25.73 -9.66
N PHE A 485 -5.62 -26.49 -8.60
CA PHE A 485 -4.58 -26.86 -7.66
C PHE A 485 -3.94 -28.18 -8.12
N PRO A 486 -2.61 -28.26 -8.26
CA PRO A 486 -1.92 -29.53 -8.40
C PRO A 486 -2.20 -30.41 -7.18
N TYR A 487 -2.54 -31.68 -7.40
CA TYR A 487 -2.74 -32.62 -6.31
C TYR A 487 -1.45 -33.38 -6.00
N THR A 488 -1.00 -33.34 -4.75
CA THR A 488 0.22 -34.04 -4.35
C THR A 488 -0.05 -35.54 -4.16
N THR A 489 0.82 -36.38 -4.71
CA THR A 489 0.82 -37.83 -4.47
C THR A 489 2.03 -38.27 -3.63
N VAL A 490 1.89 -39.41 -2.94
CA VAL A 490 2.95 -40.01 -2.11
C VAL A 490 4.11 -40.57 -2.92
N TYR A 491 3.90 -40.90 -4.20
CA TYR A 491 4.93 -41.40 -5.11
C TYR A 491 4.54 -41.14 -6.56
N SER A 492 5.45 -40.57 -7.34
CA SER A 492 5.33 -40.38 -8.79
C SER A 492 6.72 -40.31 -9.42
N SER A 493 6.88 -40.88 -10.60
CA SER A 493 8.14 -40.93 -11.35
C SER A 493 7.91 -40.56 -12.83
N PRO A 494 8.90 -39.96 -13.53
CA PRO A 494 8.79 -39.61 -14.94
C PRO A 494 8.48 -40.78 -15.89
N ASP A 495 8.76 -42.02 -15.47
CA ASP A 495 8.46 -43.24 -16.23
C ASP A 495 6.99 -43.70 -16.12
N GLY A 496 6.16 -42.96 -15.37
CA GLY A 496 4.75 -43.26 -15.16
C GLY A 496 4.48 -44.23 -13.99
N SER A 497 5.51 -44.73 -13.32
CA SER A 497 5.32 -45.46 -12.06
C SER A 497 4.91 -44.49 -10.95
N GLY A 498 3.94 -44.87 -10.12
CA GLY A 498 3.38 -43.92 -9.16
C GLY A 498 2.13 -44.40 -8.45
N TRP A 499 1.71 -43.61 -7.47
CA TRP A 499 0.42 -43.72 -6.81
C TRP A 499 -0.56 -42.72 -7.42
N TYR A 500 -1.28 -43.12 -8.47
CA TYR A 500 -2.29 -42.27 -9.10
C TYR A 500 -3.68 -42.58 -8.53
N CYS A 501 -4.01 -41.90 -7.44
CA CYS A 501 -5.32 -41.99 -6.78
C CYS A 501 -5.83 -40.56 -6.54
N MET A 502 -6.44 -39.99 -7.58
CA MET A 502 -7.06 -38.67 -7.48
C MET A 502 -8.26 -38.72 -6.53
N PRO A 503 -8.53 -37.64 -5.77
CA PRO A 503 -9.79 -37.50 -5.06
C PRO A 503 -10.96 -37.49 -6.03
N GLU A 504 -12.14 -37.84 -5.55
CA GLU A 504 -13.39 -37.78 -6.29
C GLU A 504 -14.06 -36.40 -6.09
N VAL A 505 -14.96 -36.03 -7.00
CA VAL A 505 -15.79 -34.83 -6.82
C VAL A 505 -16.64 -35.00 -5.54
N GLY A 506 -16.60 -34.00 -4.66
CA GLY A 506 -17.23 -34.04 -3.35
C GLY A 506 -16.30 -34.47 -2.20
N ASP A 507 -15.10 -34.97 -2.50
CA ASP A 507 -14.11 -35.27 -1.46
C ASP A 507 -13.61 -33.99 -0.78
N ASN A 508 -13.28 -34.10 0.51
CA ASN A 508 -12.63 -33.02 1.24
C ASN A 508 -11.12 -33.13 1.11
N VAL A 509 -10.47 -32.03 0.79
CA VAL A 509 -9.00 -31.90 0.67
C VAL A 509 -8.52 -30.71 1.50
N ARG A 510 -7.20 -30.60 1.65
CA ARG A 510 -6.54 -29.40 2.19
C ARG A 510 -5.80 -28.68 1.07
N ILE A 511 -5.94 -27.37 0.98
CA ILE A 511 -5.09 -26.52 0.15
C ILE A 511 -3.93 -26.03 1.01
N TYR A 512 -2.73 -26.53 0.74
CA TYR A 512 -1.51 -26.21 1.45
C TYR A 512 -0.76 -25.07 0.77
N PHE A 513 -0.31 -24.10 1.56
CA PHE A 513 0.47 -22.94 1.11
C PHE A 513 1.92 -23.07 1.60
N PRO A 514 2.86 -23.53 0.77
CA PRO A 514 4.25 -23.74 1.19
C PRO A 514 5.00 -22.43 1.49
N ASN A 515 4.57 -21.32 0.88
CA ASN A 515 5.16 -20.00 1.05
C ASN A 515 4.10 -18.91 0.85
N ASN A 516 4.55 -17.67 0.64
CA ASN A 516 3.70 -16.49 0.56
C ASN A 516 3.18 -16.18 -0.87
N LYS A 517 3.42 -17.07 -1.84
CA LYS A 517 2.88 -17.00 -3.20
C LYS A 517 1.69 -17.95 -3.35
N GLU A 518 0.51 -17.38 -3.50
CA GLU A 518 -0.74 -18.13 -3.59
C GLU A 518 -0.75 -19.13 -4.76
N ALA A 519 -0.10 -18.78 -5.87
CA ALA A 519 -0.02 -19.61 -7.07
C ALA A 519 0.79 -20.91 -6.89
N GLU A 520 1.63 -21.02 -5.86
CA GLU A 520 2.42 -22.22 -5.56
C GLU A 520 1.71 -23.15 -4.54
N SER A 521 0.44 -22.87 -4.25
CA SER A 521 -0.40 -23.72 -3.40
C SER A 521 -0.77 -25.04 -4.09
N VAL A 522 -0.95 -26.08 -3.27
CA VAL A 522 -1.24 -27.45 -3.74
C VAL A 522 -2.36 -28.09 -2.94
N ALA A 523 -3.15 -28.93 -3.60
CA ALA A 523 -4.14 -29.76 -2.92
C ALA A 523 -3.46 -31.01 -2.34
N VAL A 524 -3.70 -31.28 -1.07
CA VAL A 524 -3.09 -32.38 -0.31
C VAL A 524 -4.13 -33.08 0.54
N SER A 525 -3.83 -34.32 0.92
CA SER A 525 -4.53 -35.08 1.98
C SER A 525 -6.06 -35.10 1.84
N SER A 526 -6.61 -36.02 1.05
CA SER A 526 -8.07 -36.28 1.08
C SER A 526 -8.49 -36.79 2.46
N ILE A 527 -9.38 -36.05 3.12
CA ILE A 527 -9.85 -36.33 4.48
C ILE A 527 -11.23 -36.98 4.41
N ASN A 528 -11.36 -38.14 5.04
CA ASN A 528 -12.65 -38.75 5.24
C ASN A 528 -13.35 -38.11 6.47
N LEU A 529 -14.20 -37.12 6.23
CA LEU A 529 -15.01 -36.47 7.27
C LEU A 529 -16.34 -37.20 7.52
N THR A 530 -16.85 -37.94 6.52
CA THR A 530 -18.13 -38.64 6.58
C THR A 530 -17.94 -40.10 6.16
N PRO A 531 -17.63 -41.01 7.11
CA PRO A 531 -17.35 -42.39 6.78
C PRO A 531 -18.60 -43.06 6.18
N SER A 532 -18.50 -43.50 4.92
CA SER A 532 -19.53 -44.36 4.35
C SER A 532 -19.54 -45.72 5.06
N GLN A 533 -20.65 -46.48 4.96
CA GLN A 533 -20.66 -47.87 5.45
C GLN A 533 -19.67 -48.76 4.69
N ARG A 534 -19.29 -48.38 3.47
CA ARG A 534 -18.33 -49.09 2.62
C ARG A 534 -16.92 -48.60 2.96
N GLY A 535 -16.00 -49.52 3.28
CA GLY A 535 -14.64 -49.14 3.67
C GLY A 535 -14.54 -48.49 5.05
N ARG A 536 -15.41 -48.90 5.98
CA ARG A 536 -15.41 -48.47 7.38
C ARG A 536 -14.01 -48.61 7.99
N ARG A 537 -13.54 -47.52 8.58
CA ARG A 537 -12.25 -47.44 9.27
C ARG A 537 -12.47 -47.59 10.78
N GLU A 538 -13.15 -48.67 11.17
CA GLU A 538 -13.55 -48.94 12.57
C GLU A 538 -12.50 -49.77 13.32
N ASP A 539 -11.89 -50.75 12.65
CA ASP A 539 -10.84 -51.59 13.23
C ASP A 539 -9.46 -51.19 12.68
N PRO A 540 -8.54 -50.66 13.51
CA PRO A 540 -7.21 -50.28 13.04
C PRO A 540 -6.35 -51.49 12.63
N ASN A 541 -6.68 -52.74 13.00
CA ASN A 541 -5.97 -53.92 12.53
C ASN A 541 -6.33 -54.31 11.09
N THR A 542 -7.49 -53.85 10.61
CA THR A 542 -7.94 -54.07 9.25
C THR A 542 -7.56 -52.88 8.36
N LYS A 543 -6.66 -53.10 7.39
CA LYS A 543 -6.29 -52.08 6.40
C LYS A 543 -7.10 -52.30 5.14
N ILE A 544 -7.64 -51.23 4.57
CA ILE A 544 -8.50 -51.31 3.40
C ILE A 544 -8.13 -50.24 2.38
N ILE A 545 -8.03 -50.65 1.12
CA ILE A 545 -8.04 -49.77 -0.05
C ILE A 545 -9.37 -50.04 -0.75
N SER A 546 -10.18 -49.01 -0.94
CA SER A 546 -11.52 -49.13 -1.54
C SER A 546 -11.74 -48.02 -2.55
N THR A 547 -12.48 -48.31 -3.61
CA THR A 547 -12.93 -47.31 -4.60
C THR A 547 -14.43 -47.03 -4.48
N VAL A 548 -14.89 -45.92 -5.08
CA VAL A 548 -16.33 -45.60 -5.18
C VAL A 548 -17.14 -46.68 -5.91
N HIS A 549 -16.49 -47.47 -6.77
CA HIS A 549 -17.11 -48.59 -7.48
C HIS A 549 -17.18 -49.89 -6.65
N GLY A 550 -16.74 -49.87 -5.39
CA GLY A 550 -16.83 -51.02 -4.50
C GLY A 550 -15.75 -52.08 -4.68
N LYS A 551 -14.69 -51.76 -5.41
CA LYS A 551 -13.51 -52.63 -5.51
C LYS A 551 -12.67 -52.45 -4.25
N GLN A 552 -12.20 -53.55 -3.68
CA GLN A 552 -11.49 -53.53 -2.40
C GLN A 552 -10.29 -54.46 -2.38
N VAL A 553 -9.24 -54.02 -1.68
CA VAL A 553 -8.18 -54.87 -1.14
C VAL A 553 -8.21 -54.71 0.37
N VAL A 554 -8.43 -55.80 1.08
CA VAL A 554 -8.59 -55.84 2.54
C VAL A 554 -7.49 -56.69 3.13
N LEU A 555 -6.71 -56.11 4.04
CA LEU A 555 -5.65 -56.79 4.77
C LEU A 555 -6.08 -56.90 6.24
N THR A 556 -6.19 -58.13 6.72
CA THR A 556 -6.56 -58.45 8.10
C THR A 556 -5.45 -59.25 8.77
N PRO A 557 -5.42 -59.39 10.10
CA PRO A 557 -4.46 -60.26 10.77
C PRO A 557 -4.50 -61.73 10.36
N GLY A 558 -5.61 -62.21 9.76
CA GLY A 558 -5.79 -63.60 9.35
C GLY A 558 -5.80 -63.85 7.84
N GLY A 559 -5.43 -62.85 7.03
CA GLY A 559 -5.36 -62.99 5.57
C GLY A 559 -5.65 -61.73 4.74
N ILE A 560 -5.71 -61.93 3.42
CA ILE A 560 -5.90 -60.89 2.39
C ILE A 560 -7.13 -61.23 1.54
N GLN A 561 -7.98 -60.23 1.30
CA GLN A 561 -9.13 -60.33 0.39
C GLN A 561 -9.00 -59.32 -0.76
N ILE A 562 -9.23 -59.78 -1.99
CA ILE A 562 -9.32 -58.94 -3.20
C ILE A 562 -10.74 -59.09 -3.75
N ILE A 563 -11.51 -58.01 -3.73
CA ILE A 563 -12.94 -58.00 -4.02
C ILE A 563 -13.20 -57.10 -5.22
N ALA A 564 -13.76 -57.67 -6.30
CA ALA A 564 -14.24 -56.89 -7.44
C ALA A 564 -15.74 -56.63 -7.36
N SER A 565 -16.50 -57.59 -6.83
CA SER A 565 -17.95 -57.52 -6.50
C SER A 565 -18.35 -58.73 -5.65
N ASP A 566 -19.59 -58.79 -5.16
CA ASP A 566 -20.10 -59.90 -4.33
C ASP A 566 -19.94 -61.30 -4.98
N GLY A 567 -19.93 -61.36 -6.31
CA GLY A 567 -19.77 -62.57 -7.10
C GLY A 567 -18.36 -62.86 -7.61
N LEU A 568 -17.42 -61.93 -7.44
CA LEU A 568 -16.07 -62.02 -8.00
C LEU A 568 -15.03 -61.55 -6.98
N TRP A 569 -14.32 -62.49 -6.38
CA TRP A 569 -13.31 -62.22 -5.36
C TRP A 569 -12.27 -63.34 -5.20
N MET A 570 -11.17 -63.00 -4.55
CA MET A 570 -10.11 -63.91 -4.11
C MET A 570 -9.85 -63.71 -2.61
N ASN A 571 -9.69 -64.81 -1.87
CA ASN A 571 -9.39 -64.80 -0.44
C ASN A 571 -8.16 -65.68 -0.18
N LEU A 572 -7.16 -65.14 0.51
CA LEU A 572 -5.98 -65.84 0.99
C LEU A 572 -6.04 -65.81 2.52
N SER A 573 -6.38 -66.93 3.13
CA SER A 573 -6.55 -67.06 4.58
C SER A 573 -5.48 -67.97 5.18
N ASP A 574 -4.95 -67.57 6.33
CA ASP A 574 -3.94 -68.37 7.06
C ASP A 574 -4.50 -69.72 7.53
N ALA A 575 -5.78 -69.74 7.93
CA ALA A 575 -6.44 -70.95 8.41
C ALA A 575 -7.04 -71.80 7.27
N GLY A 576 -7.58 -71.14 6.24
CA GLY A 576 -8.37 -71.79 5.18
C GLY A 576 -7.66 -71.97 3.84
N GLY A 577 -6.44 -71.45 3.68
CA GLY A 577 -5.73 -71.44 2.40
C GLY A 577 -6.33 -70.44 1.41
N MET A 578 -6.24 -70.76 0.11
CA MET A 578 -6.65 -69.88 -0.99
C MET A 578 -8.01 -70.28 -1.57
N THR A 579 -8.88 -69.30 -1.81
CA THR A 579 -10.15 -69.48 -2.55
C THR A 579 -10.29 -68.41 -3.63
N ILE A 580 -10.67 -68.83 -4.84
CA ILE A 580 -11.01 -67.96 -5.96
C ILE A 580 -12.47 -68.22 -6.34
N LYS A 581 -13.31 -67.19 -6.32
CA LYS A 581 -14.73 -67.28 -6.67
C LYS A 581 -15.05 -66.32 -7.81
N SER A 582 -15.76 -66.84 -8.82
CA SER A 582 -16.32 -66.06 -9.92
C SER A 582 -17.73 -66.54 -10.24
N ASN A 583 -18.64 -65.60 -10.48
CA ASN A 583 -19.95 -65.85 -11.08
C ASN A 583 -19.92 -65.80 -12.62
N LYS A 584 -18.72 -65.65 -13.20
CA LYS A 584 -18.44 -65.72 -14.63
C LYS A 584 -17.32 -66.73 -14.90
N GLN A 585 -16.86 -66.81 -16.14
CA GLN A 585 -15.76 -67.71 -16.53
C GLN A 585 -14.47 -67.42 -15.75
N ILE A 586 -13.76 -68.49 -15.37
CA ILE A 586 -12.36 -68.47 -14.94
C ILE A 586 -11.56 -69.15 -16.04
N LYS A 587 -10.50 -68.51 -16.54
CA LYS A 587 -9.65 -69.00 -17.63
C LYS A 587 -8.19 -69.02 -17.14
N LEU A 588 -7.51 -70.16 -17.31
CA LEU A 588 -6.09 -70.33 -17.00
C LEU A 588 -5.37 -70.62 -18.32
N GLU A 589 -4.39 -69.79 -18.69
CA GLU A 589 -3.63 -69.90 -19.94
C GLU A 589 -2.13 -69.72 -19.67
N ALA A 590 -1.30 -70.54 -20.30
CA ALA A 590 0.16 -70.45 -20.25
C ALA A 590 0.76 -70.75 -21.63
N GLN A 591 1.90 -70.13 -21.95
CA GLN A 591 2.68 -70.46 -23.15
C GLN A 591 3.48 -71.75 -22.97
N GLU A 592 3.84 -72.05 -21.73
CA GLU A 592 4.49 -73.28 -21.30
C GLU A 592 3.50 -74.13 -20.47
N ASP A 593 4.00 -74.88 -19.50
CA ASP A 593 3.20 -75.87 -18.77
C ASP A 593 2.36 -75.25 -17.63
N ILE A 594 1.15 -75.79 -17.42
CA ILE A 594 0.35 -75.57 -16.21
C ILE A 594 0.45 -76.81 -15.33
N HIS A 595 1.17 -76.71 -14.20
CA HIS A 595 1.32 -77.81 -13.24
C HIS A 595 0.31 -77.69 -12.09
N ILE A 596 -0.53 -78.71 -11.90
CA ILE A 596 -1.45 -78.83 -10.76
C ILE A 596 -1.07 -80.07 -9.97
N ASN A 597 -0.47 -79.87 -8.79
CA ASN A 597 -0.01 -80.95 -7.91
C ASN A 597 -0.71 -80.84 -6.55
N SER A 598 -1.14 -81.97 -6.00
CA SER A 598 -1.66 -82.08 -4.63
C SER A 598 -1.05 -83.31 -3.97
N GLN A 599 -0.63 -83.18 -2.71
CA GLN A 599 -0.10 -84.31 -1.93
C GLN A 599 -1.19 -85.33 -1.56
N THR A 600 -2.46 -84.95 -1.69
CA THR A 600 -3.59 -85.77 -1.25
C THR A 600 -4.57 -86.02 -2.39
N LYS A 601 -5.26 -84.97 -2.85
CA LYS A 601 -6.35 -85.09 -3.81
C LYS A 601 -6.43 -83.85 -4.71
N ILE A 602 -6.67 -84.09 -5.99
CA ILE A 602 -7.17 -83.10 -6.95
C ILE A 602 -8.64 -83.46 -7.21
N LEU A 603 -9.54 -82.50 -6.99
CA LEU A 603 -10.97 -82.67 -7.25
C LEU A 603 -11.40 -81.69 -8.34
N ILE A 604 -11.89 -82.23 -9.46
CA ILE A 604 -12.47 -81.46 -10.56
C ILE A 604 -13.95 -81.84 -10.63
N THR A 605 -14.84 -80.86 -10.62
CA THR A 605 -16.29 -81.09 -10.62
C THR A 605 -16.97 -80.09 -11.55
N GLY A 606 -17.71 -80.61 -12.53
CA GLY A 606 -18.60 -79.87 -13.41
C GLY A 606 -20.03 -80.38 -13.26
N ARG A 607 -21.02 -79.51 -13.43
CA ARG A 607 -22.45 -79.93 -13.39
C ARG A 607 -22.96 -80.46 -14.73
N GLN A 608 -22.41 -79.97 -15.83
CA GLN A 608 -22.83 -80.31 -17.19
C GLN A 608 -21.78 -81.19 -17.89
N GLU A 609 -20.53 -80.77 -17.85
CA GLU A 609 -19.46 -81.39 -18.64
C GLU A 609 -18.08 -81.11 -18.03
N ILE A 610 -17.15 -82.05 -18.24
CA ILE A 610 -15.70 -81.82 -18.15
C ILE A 610 -15.08 -82.27 -19.48
N ASP A 611 -14.31 -81.39 -20.12
CA ASP A 611 -13.76 -81.59 -21.46
C ASP A 611 -12.24 -81.35 -21.45
N LEU A 612 -11.47 -82.36 -21.86
CA LEU A 612 -10.01 -82.33 -21.92
C LEU A 612 -9.55 -82.58 -23.36
N LYS A 613 -9.11 -81.51 -24.02
CA LYS A 613 -8.75 -81.53 -25.44
C LYS A 613 -7.25 -81.35 -25.65
N GLN A 614 -6.70 -82.12 -26.58
CA GLN A 614 -5.34 -81.96 -27.09
C GLN A 614 -5.34 -82.13 -28.61
N SER A 615 -5.20 -81.02 -29.35
CA SER A 615 -5.28 -80.99 -30.82
C SER A 615 -6.51 -81.74 -31.35
N GLY A 616 -6.32 -82.88 -32.04
CA GLY A 616 -7.42 -83.70 -32.56
C GLY A 616 -7.99 -84.74 -31.58
N SER A 617 -7.43 -84.86 -30.38
CA SER A 617 -7.85 -85.83 -29.36
C SER A 617 -8.71 -85.16 -28.28
N ASN A 618 -9.73 -85.86 -27.78
CA ASN A 618 -10.63 -85.37 -26.74
C ASN A 618 -11.02 -86.48 -25.74
N ILE A 619 -11.02 -86.14 -24.44
CA ILE A 619 -11.74 -86.85 -23.37
C ILE A 619 -12.88 -85.96 -22.90
N ASN A 620 -14.11 -86.42 -23.11
CA ASN A 620 -15.33 -85.71 -22.78
C ASN A 620 -16.15 -86.48 -21.74
N MET A 621 -16.50 -85.84 -20.62
CA MET A 621 -17.22 -86.45 -19.51
C MET A 621 -18.54 -85.69 -19.27
N GLN A 622 -19.67 -86.31 -19.64
CA GLN A 622 -21.04 -85.87 -19.36
C GLN A 622 -21.78 -86.98 -18.59
N ASP A 623 -22.82 -87.61 -19.17
CA ASP A 623 -23.49 -88.80 -18.62
C ASP A 623 -22.69 -90.10 -18.85
N ILE A 624 -21.89 -90.13 -19.92
CA ILE A 624 -20.97 -91.22 -20.28
C ILE A 624 -19.59 -90.63 -20.57
N ILE A 625 -18.53 -91.41 -20.33
CA ILE A 625 -17.16 -91.01 -20.70
C ILE A 625 -16.96 -91.32 -22.19
N LYS A 626 -16.76 -90.28 -23.01
CA LYS A 626 -16.50 -90.41 -24.45
C LYS A 626 -15.06 -90.02 -24.77
N MET A 627 -14.32 -90.94 -25.39
CA MET A 627 -12.93 -90.72 -25.81
C MET A 627 -12.83 -90.84 -27.34
N SER A 628 -12.13 -89.92 -28.00
CA SER A 628 -11.96 -89.93 -29.47
C SER A 628 -10.59 -89.38 -29.90
N GLY A 629 -9.98 -89.99 -30.92
CA GLY A 629 -8.71 -89.56 -31.51
C GLY A 629 -8.25 -90.52 -32.62
N ASN A 630 -7.16 -90.19 -33.33
CA ASN A 630 -6.64 -91.02 -34.43
C ASN A 630 -6.26 -92.44 -33.99
N GLN A 631 -5.89 -92.62 -32.72
CA GLN A 631 -5.66 -93.92 -32.10
C GLN A 631 -6.00 -93.83 -30.61
N VAL A 632 -6.91 -94.67 -30.12
CA VAL A 632 -7.29 -94.75 -28.70
C VAL A 632 -6.81 -96.08 -28.14
N LYS A 633 -5.86 -96.05 -27.21
CA LYS A 633 -5.41 -97.24 -26.45
C LYS A 633 -5.82 -97.08 -24.99
N ILE A 634 -6.70 -97.96 -24.52
CA ILE A 634 -7.08 -98.07 -23.12
C ILE A 634 -6.37 -99.32 -22.60
N GLN A 635 -5.37 -99.15 -21.74
CA GLN A 635 -4.75 -100.26 -21.01
C GLN A 635 -5.41 -100.36 -19.64
N PRO A 636 -5.76 -101.58 -19.19
CA PRO A 636 -6.43 -101.82 -17.90
C PRO A 636 -5.59 -101.43 -16.69
#